data_AF-A0A815LXB6-F1
#
_entry.id   AF-A0A815LXB6-F1
#
_cell.length_a   1.000
_cell.length_b   1.000
_cell.length_c   1.000
_cell.angle_alpha   90.00
_cell.angle_beta   90.00
_cell.angle_gamma   90.00
#
_symmetry.space_group_name_H-M   'P 1'
#
loop_
_entity.id
_entity.type
_entity.pdbx_description
1 polymer ?
#
loop_
_entity_poly.entity_id
_entity_poly.type
_entity_poly.pdbx_seq_one_letter_code
_entity_poly.pdbx_strand_id
1 'polypeptide(L)'
;MASTDNLNQLDPTFMYTQLFKEILLNMKHNSQAIKDFITYCRQNNYGSPINIDRFEKEYCAQSAIWWYTYPSFIYYILNYALRSMIGDTIINMGFLIHDLHQQIQQLHQQQVNSYSGKPFIVYRGQGLPKAKFEKLKKSETGLMSFNNFLSTTKDKEISIGFAHIASTEPDKVGILFVMSIDPCLNLTPFASIKEESYFKEEEEILFSMHTVFRVGAIKQMDNNNELYQVELQLTSDDDLQLRLLTDRIREEAGGGTERHRLGNLLLKIGQFNKAEELHSVLLEQASDQGEKAIYYQRLGLAQLNQGDYERAIWYYKKALEIQEKTLPSNHPDFATSYNNIGSVYDNMGEYPKALSFYEKALKIQQKTLPSYHPDVATSYNNIGSVYDNMGEYSKALTFIEKALELRQKTLYSNHPLLAVSYNNTGSVYNKMGEYPKALSFFEKALEIQQRTLPSNHPDIATSYNNIGSVYHNMAEYSKPLSFYEKALEIQQKILPSNHPDLATSYNNIGSMYDNVGEYSKALSFFEKALEIQQKTLFSIHPDLAISYNNIGLVHIKLGEYPKALSFFEKALETQQNTLPSNHPSLATSYNSIGCVNEKMGKYSTALLSHEKALEIQQQTLSSNHPSLAASYNNIGLVHTKIGEYSKALSSHAEALKIQQQTFSSNHPDFATSYNNIGSVYHSTGEYSKALSSHEKAFEIQLKTLSSIHPDLAISYMNIGSVYHNMGEYLKALSFFEKALETRQKTLPSSHPDLATSYNNIGSVYDNMGEYSKALLFNEKALKIQQKTFFSIHPDLATSFNNIGLVHTKMGEYWKALSSHEKALEIRQKTLPSNHPDSATSYNNIGLVYKSMGEYSKALLSHEKALEIQQKTLPSNHPDVATSYNNIGSVYDNMGEYSKAFTFIEKALELRQKTLLSRHPLLAASYSNIGSVYDKMGQYSKALSSHEKALETRQKTLPSNHPDVATSYNNIGSVYHNMGEYSKALSLYEKALEIYQKTLPSNHPDLTTSYSNTGLVYTKMEEYSKALVFFEKALELRQKTLPSNHPDLATSYSCMGSVYNNMKDYAKALSYYLRALDKFQCALPPTHPDIKMVKENIEIVKKKL
;
A
#
# COMPACT_ATOMS: atom_id res chain seq x y z
N MET A 1 9.12 9.14 47.14
CA MET A 1 9.90 10.21 46.49
C MET A 1 11.37 9.83 46.56
N ALA A 2 11.87 9.24 45.47
CA ALA A 2 13.27 9.26 45.05
C ALA A 2 13.18 9.09 43.52
N SER A 3 13.61 10.11 42.77
CA SER A 3 13.48 10.18 41.33
C SER A 3 14.30 9.06 40.68
N THR A 4 13.62 8.10 40.05
CA THR A 4 14.20 7.12 39.11
C THR A 4 14.58 7.75 37.76
N ASP A 5 14.53 9.08 37.66
CA ASP A 5 14.98 9.86 36.52
C ASP A 5 16.51 9.90 36.48
N ASN A 6 17.14 8.81 36.06
CA ASN A 6 18.45 8.78 35.38
C ASN A 6 18.91 7.33 35.10
N LEU A 7 18.06 6.48 34.53
CA LEU A 7 18.53 5.33 33.76
C LEU A 7 19.00 5.84 32.37
N ASN A 8 20.04 6.66 32.36
CA ASN A 8 20.64 7.18 31.14
C ASN A 8 21.44 6.09 30.43
N GLN A 9 20.87 5.64 29.31
CA GLN A 9 21.52 5.10 28.10
C GLN A 9 22.62 4.05 28.31
N LEU A 10 22.25 2.83 28.71
CA LEU A 10 22.97 1.65 28.24
C LEU A 10 22.36 1.12 26.96
N ASP A 11 23.22 0.62 26.07
CA ASP A 11 22.83 -0.20 24.93
C ASP A 11 22.28 -1.54 25.43
N PRO A 12 21.00 -1.91 25.22
CA PRO A 12 20.43 -3.16 25.76
C PRO A 12 21.03 -4.42 25.12
N THR A 13 21.68 -4.31 23.95
CA THR A 13 22.42 -5.45 23.37
C THR A 13 23.51 -5.96 24.32
N PHE A 14 24.07 -5.07 25.15
CA PHE A 14 24.95 -5.37 26.27
C PHE A 14 24.43 -6.54 27.13
N MET A 15 23.15 -6.52 27.47
CA MET A 15 22.59 -7.42 28.47
C MET A 15 22.35 -8.83 27.96
N TYR A 16 22.01 -8.97 26.67
CA TYR A 16 21.95 -10.28 26.04
C TYR A 16 23.35 -10.90 25.96
N THR A 17 24.40 -10.12 25.68
CA THR A 17 25.79 -10.61 25.76
C THR A 17 26.20 -11.02 27.18
N GLN A 18 25.71 -10.33 28.23
CA GLN A 18 25.95 -10.76 29.61
C GLN A 18 25.35 -12.13 29.87
N LEU A 19 24.09 -12.34 29.46
CA LEU A 19 23.48 -13.66 29.61
C LEU A 19 24.18 -14.70 28.76
N PHE A 20 24.54 -14.39 27.53
CA PHE A 20 25.33 -15.31 26.71
C PHE A 20 26.64 -15.67 27.41
N LYS A 21 27.36 -14.71 28.00
CA LYS A 21 28.55 -14.96 28.82
C LYS A 21 28.21 -15.89 30.00
N GLU A 22 27.28 -15.50 30.87
CA GLU A 22 26.90 -16.31 32.05
C GLU A 22 26.52 -17.74 31.66
N ILE A 23 25.74 -17.90 30.59
CA ILE A 23 25.27 -19.18 30.12
C ILE A 23 26.41 -20.00 29.50
N LEU A 24 27.17 -19.44 28.55
CA LEU A 24 28.24 -20.13 27.84
C LEU A 24 29.37 -20.55 28.78
N LEU A 25 29.71 -19.72 29.77
CA LEU A 25 30.77 -20.01 30.72
C LEU A 25 30.44 -21.17 31.67
N ASN A 26 29.16 -21.38 31.95
CA ASN A 26 28.71 -22.47 32.81
C ASN A 26 28.32 -23.73 32.02
N MET A 27 28.29 -23.67 30.68
CA MET A 27 28.02 -24.84 29.84
C MET A 27 29.26 -25.74 29.73
N LYS A 28 29.06 -27.05 29.93
CA LYS A 28 30.09 -28.06 29.64
C LYS A 28 30.16 -28.32 28.14
N HIS A 29 31.34 -28.13 27.56
CA HIS A 29 31.64 -28.43 26.16
C HIS A 29 32.35 -29.79 26.03
N ASN A 30 32.04 -30.53 24.96
CA ASN A 30 32.65 -31.82 24.64
C ASN A 30 33.45 -31.73 23.33
N SER A 31 34.21 -32.77 23.00
CA SER A 31 35.00 -32.82 21.75
C SER A 31 34.16 -32.77 20.48
N GLN A 32 32.84 -32.98 20.56
CA GLN A 32 31.92 -32.85 19.44
C GLN A 32 31.70 -31.38 19.04
N ALA A 33 31.66 -30.45 20.01
CA ALA A 33 31.47 -29.02 19.75
C ALA A 33 32.55 -28.44 18.80
N ILE A 34 33.79 -28.95 18.89
CA ILE A 34 34.88 -28.54 17.99
C ILE A 34 34.58 -28.99 16.55
N LYS A 35 34.13 -30.24 16.35
CA LYS A 35 33.79 -30.78 15.03
C LYS A 35 32.59 -30.05 14.41
N ASP A 36 31.61 -29.72 15.23
CA ASP A 36 30.42 -28.97 14.81
C ASP A 36 30.83 -27.56 14.34
N PHE A 37 31.72 -26.90 15.08
CA PHE A 37 32.30 -25.61 14.68
C PHE A 37 33.11 -25.68 13.38
N ILE A 38 33.92 -26.74 13.18
CA ILE A 38 34.66 -26.94 11.92
C ILE A 38 33.70 -27.10 10.74
N THR A 39 32.66 -27.91 10.91
CA THR A 39 31.63 -28.11 9.88
C THR A 39 30.90 -26.81 9.56
N TYR A 40 30.52 -26.06 10.60
CA TYR A 40 29.93 -24.74 10.47
C TYR A 40 30.84 -23.76 9.71
N CYS A 41 32.15 -23.76 10.00
CA CYS A 41 33.10 -22.92 9.28
C CYS A 41 33.21 -23.26 7.80
N ARG A 42 33.22 -24.56 7.46
CA ARG A 42 33.24 -25.03 6.06
C ARG A 42 31.97 -24.64 5.31
N GLN A 43 30.80 -24.76 5.93
CA GLN A 43 29.51 -24.41 5.32
C GLN A 43 29.36 -22.91 5.04
N ASN A 44 29.91 -22.07 5.91
CA ASN A 44 29.80 -20.62 5.82
C ASN A 44 31.02 -19.95 5.17
N ASN A 45 31.97 -20.73 4.62
CA ASN A 45 33.22 -20.26 4.03
C ASN A 45 34.04 -19.34 4.98
N TYR A 46 34.06 -19.68 6.27
CA TYR A 46 34.80 -18.95 7.29
C TYR A 46 36.28 -19.36 7.31
N GLY A 47 37.13 -18.54 6.69
CA GLY A 47 38.58 -18.78 6.62
C GLY A 47 38.99 -19.69 5.47
N SER A 48 40.30 -19.84 5.26
CA SER A 48 40.82 -20.76 4.23
C SER A 48 40.75 -22.21 4.70
N PRO A 49 40.51 -23.19 3.80
CA PRO A 49 40.48 -24.62 4.16
C PRO A 49 41.72 -25.07 4.95
N ILE A 50 42.89 -24.55 4.58
CA ILE A 50 44.18 -24.82 5.24
C ILE A 50 44.16 -24.40 6.70
N ASN A 51 43.62 -23.22 7.02
CA ASN A 51 43.56 -22.71 8.39
C ASN A 51 42.51 -23.47 9.23
N ILE A 52 41.40 -23.88 8.62
CA ILE A 52 40.36 -24.70 9.27
C ILE A 52 40.92 -26.09 9.62
N ASP A 53 41.58 -26.75 8.68
CA ASP A 53 42.17 -28.08 8.89
C ASP A 53 43.29 -28.06 9.94
N ARG A 54 44.04 -26.95 9.99
CA ARG A 54 45.06 -26.74 11.04
C ARG A 54 44.40 -26.57 12.41
N PHE A 55 43.36 -25.75 12.52
CA PHE A 55 42.60 -25.59 13.77
C PHE A 55 42.03 -26.93 14.24
N GLU A 56 41.44 -27.73 13.35
CA GLU A 56 40.88 -29.05 13.67
C GLU A 56 41.93 -30.01 14.28
N LYS A 57 43.15 -30.02 13.74
CA LYS A 57 44.22 -30.92 14.19
C LYS A 57 44.97 -30.43 15.42
N GLU A 58 45.19 -29.12 15.51
CA GLU A 58 46.11 -28.52 16.48
C GLU A 58 45.41 -27.78 17.63
N TYR A 59 44.06 -27.72 17.67
CA TYR A 59 43.34 -26.98 18.71
C TYR A 59 43.79 -27.36 20.13
N CYS A 60 43.80 -28.65 20.45
CA CYS A 60 44.18 -29.15 21.77
C CYS A 60 45.69 -29.04 22.07
N ALA A 61 46.52 -28.73 21.07
CA ALA A 61 47.98 -28.63 21.23
C ALA A 61 48.44 -27.22 21.64
N GLN A 62 47.56 -26.23 21.56
CA GLN A 62 47.84 -24.83 21.90
C GLN A 62 46.77 -24.28 22.85
N SER A 63 47.08 -23.18 23.55
CA SER A 63 46.10 -22.53 24.42
C SER A 63 45.01 -21.80 23.60
N ALA A 64 43.84 -21.55 24.18
CA ALA A 64 42.78 -20.80 23.52
C ALA A 64 43.20 -19.34 23.29
N ILE A 65 44.00 -18.78 24.20
CA ILE A 65 44.65 -17.46 24.05
C ILE A 65 45.58 -17.45 22.83
N TRP A 66 46.38 -18.51 22.64
CA TRP A 66 47.22 -18.65 21.46
C TRP A 66 46.39 -18.63 20.17
N TRP A 67 45.31 -19.40 20.10
CA TRP A 67 44.42 -19.41 18.93
C TRP A 67 43.70 -18.09 18.70
N TYR A 68 43.34 -17.39 19.78
CA TYR A 68 42.71 -16.07 19.71
C TYR A 68 43.66 -15.01 19.15
N THR A 69 44.95 -15.08 19.48
CA THR A 69 45.99 -14.13 19.04
C THR A 69 46.68 -14.55 17.74
N TYR A 70 46.60 -15.83 17.37
CA TYR A 70 47.17 -16.36 16.13
C TYR A 70 46.52 -15.69 14.90
N PRO A 71 47.31 -15.21 13.90
CA PRO A 71 46.80 -14.53 12.70
C PRO A 71 45.90 -15.40 11.82
N SER A 72 44.66 -15.58 12.24
CA SER A 72 43.70 -16.51 11.65
C SER A 72 42.29 -15.93 11.64
N PHE A 73 41.37 -16.71 11.07
CA PHE A 73 39.95 -16.37 10.98
C PHE A 73 39.26 -16.27 12.36
N ILE A 74 39.82 -16.91 13.40
CA ILE A 74 39.22 -17.02 14.74
C ILE A 74 38.98 -15.66 15.38
N TYR A 75 40.00 -14.80 15.46
CA TYR A 75 39.88 -13.47 16.05
C TYR A 75 38.77 -12.66 15.38
N TYR A 76 38.78 -12.62 14.05
CA TYR A 76 37.84 -11.82 13.26
C TYR A 76 36.41 -12.30 13.47
N ILE A 77 36.16 -13.60 13.31
CA ILE A 77 34.81 -14.17 13.40
C ILE A 77 34.26 -14.06 14.81
N LEU A 78 35.06 -14.38 15.83
CA LEU A 78 34.62 -14.30 17.22
C LEU A 78 34.23 -12.87 17.60
N ASN A 79 35.12 -11.91 17.31
CA ASN A 79 34.87 -10.52 17.66
C ASN A 79 33.73 -9.91 16.83
N TYR A 80 33.60 -10.27 15.56
CA TYR A 80 32.48 -9.84 14.72
C TYR A 80 31.15 -10.42 15.23
N ALA A 81 31.11 -11.72 15.54
CA ALA A 81 29.93 -12.38 16.05
C ALA A 81 29.46 -11.81 17.39
N LEU A 82 30.37 -11.61 18.34
CA LEU A 82 30.06 -11.03 19.65
C LEU A 82 29.61 -9.56 19.56
N ARG A 83 30.18 -8.77 18.64
CA ARG A 83 29.77 -7.37 18.45
C ARG A 83 28.43 -7.24 17.72
N SER A 84 28.16 -8.12 16.77
CA SER A 84 26.96 -8.11 15.93
C SER A 84 25.84 -9.02 16.45
N MET A 85 26.05 -9.66 17.61
CA MET A 85 25.11 -10.61 18.24
C MET A 85 24.65 -11.72 17.28
N ILE A 86 25.60 -12.27 16.51
CA ILE A 86 25.32 -13.39 15.60
C ILE A 86 25.24 -14.66 16.44
N GLY A 87 24.08 -14.88 17.07
CA GLY A 87 23.88 -15.98 18.02
C GLY A 87 24.31 -17.34 17.46
N ASP A 88 24.15 -17.54 16.15
CA ASP A 88 24.60 -18.76 15.48
C ASP A 88 26.09 -19.05 15.61
N THR A 89 26.90 -18.03 15.33
CA THR A 89 28.34 -18.11 15.41
C THR A 89 28.78 -18.16 16.87
N ILE A 90 28.14 -17.36 17.74
CA ILE A 90 28.44 -17.32 19.18
C ILE A 90 28.23 -18.71 19.82
N ILE A 91 27.13 -19.39 19.51
CA ILE A 91 26.83 -20.72 20.06
C ILE A 91 27.86 -21.75 19.59
N ASN A 92 28.16 -21.79 18.28
CA ASN A 92 29.15 -22.73 17.73
C ASN A 92 30.57 -22.47 18.26
N MET A 93 30.89 -21.21 18.57
CA MET A 93 32.16 -20.82 19.21
C MET A 93 32.13 -20.89 20.74
N GLY A 94 31.05 -21.39 21.34
CA GLY A 94 30.86 -21.41 22.79
C GLY A 94 31.99 -22.11 23.54
N PHE A 95 32.51 -23.21 23.00
CA PHE A 95 33.65 -23.93 23.60
C PHE A 95 34.91 -23.06 23.65
N LEU A 96 35.21 -22.34 22.57
CA LEU A 96 36.37 -21.46 22.51
C LEU A 96 36.20 -20.25 23.43
N ILE A 97 34.98 -19.70 23.51
CA ILE A 97 34.65 -18.60 24.44
C ILE A 97 34.86 -19.05 25.89
N HIS A 98 34.40 -20.26 26.23
CA HIS A 98 34.57 -20.87 27.53
C HIS A 98 36.06 -21.07 27.85
N ASP A 99 36.81 -21.74 26.97
CA ASP A 99 38.24 -22.03 27.17
C ASP A 99 39.05 -20.73 27.30
N LEU A 100 38.77 -19.72 26.46
CA LEU A 100 39.43 -18.42 26.49
C LEU A 100 39.15 -17.69 27.82
N HIS A 101 37.90 -17.69 28.29
CA HIS A 101 37.57 -17.12 29.60
C HIS A 101 38.27 -17.84 30.75
N GLN A 102 38.24 -19.18 30.76
CA GLN A 102 38.87 -19.98 31.82
C GLN A 102 40.38 -19.73 31.89
N GLN A 103 41.06 -19.66 30.75
CA GLN A 103 42.49 -19.35 30.71
C GLN A 103 42.79 -17.93 31.22
N ILE A 104 42.01 -16.92 30.79
CA ILE A 104 42.15 -15.55 31.31
C ILE A 104 41.89 -15.53 32.82
N GLN A 105 40.90 -16.26 33.32
CA GLN A 105 40.57 -16.33 34.74
C GLN A 105 41.67 -17.00 35.57
N GLN A 106 42.26 -18.09 35.07
CA GLN A 106 43.39 -18.77 35.72
C GLN A 106 44.61 -17.86 35.79
N LEU A 107 44.97 -17.21 34.67
CA LEU A 107 46.07 -16.25 34.63
C LEU A 107 45.79 -15.04 35.53
N HIS A 108 44.55 -14.54 35.54
CA HIS A 108 44.12 -13.46 36.42
C HIS A 108 44.40 -13.85 37.88
N GLN A 109 43.93 -15.01 38.35
CA GLN A 109 44.17 -15.48 39.72
C GLN A 109 45.67 -15.64 40.06
N GLN A 110 46.49 -16.09 39.11
CA GLN A 110 47.95 -16.19 39.29
C GLN A 110 48.61 -14.81 39.37
N GLN A 111 48.10 -13.83 38.64
CA GLN A 111 48.68 -12.50 38.52
C GLN A 111 48.10 -11.47 39.50
N VAL A 112 46.92 -11.67 40.08
CA VAL A 112 46.27 -10.72 41.01
C VAL A 112 47.19 -10.32 42.18
N ASN A 113 47.96 -11.27 42.71
CA ASN A 113 48.92 -11.01 43.80
C ASN A 113 50.15 -10.18 43.36
N SER A 114 50.50 -10.17 42.06
CA SER A 114 51.64 -9.42 41.54
C SER A 114 51.32 -7.93 41.29
N TYR A 115 50.03 -7.55 41.25
CA TYR A 115 49.60 -6.15 41.07
C TYR A 115 49.64 -5.30 42.36
N SER A 116 50.06 -5.84 43.50
CA SER A 116 50.19 -5.15 44.79
C SER A 116 48.92 -4.46 45.34
N GLY A 117 47.75 -4.74 44.75
CA GLY A 117 46.46 -4.11 45.11
C GLY A 117 46.36 -2.63 44.72
N LYS A 118 47.26 -2.11 43.87
CA LYS A 118 47.23 -0.71 43.41
C LYS A 118 46.55 -0.61 42.04
N PRO A 119 45.67 0.39 41.81
CA PRO A 119 45.11 0.64 40.50
C PRO A 119 46.21 0.92 39.47
N PHE A 120 46.02 0.45 38.24
CA PHE A 120 46.91 0.71 37.11
C PHE A 120 46.11 1.12 35.86
N ILE A 121 46.80 1.69 34.88
CA ILE A 121 46.17 2.20 33.66
C ILE A 121 46.55 1.31 32.48
N VAL A 122 45.54 1.02 31.64
CA VAL A 122 45.74 0.43 30.32
C VAL A 122 45.12 1.32 29.25
N TYR A 123 45.60 1.16 28.03
CA TYR A 123 45.24 1.97 26.88
C TYR A 123 44.68 1.11 25.76
N ARG A 124 43.75 1.68 25.01
CA ARG A 124 43.24 1.11 23.77
C ARG A 124 42.92 2.22 22.77
N GLY A 125 43.54 2.15 21.60
CA GLY A 125 43.19 3.00 20.46
C GLY A 125 42.23 2.33 19.51
N GLN A 126 41.19 3.04 19.08
CA GLN A 126 40.31 2.59 18.00
C GLN A 126 39.52 3.74 17.38
N GLY A 127 38.99 3.52 16.18
CA GLY A 127 38.02 4.43 15.57
C GLY A 127 36.60 4.17 16.07
N LEU A 128 35.87 5.23 16.35
CA LEU A 128 34.46 5.21 16.70
C LEU A 128 33.67 6.02 15.65
N PRO A 129 32.58 5.50 15.06
CA PRO A 129 31.76 6.29 14.13
C PRO A 129 31.30 7.60 14.78
N LYS A 130 31.34 8.71 14.03
CA LYS A 130 31.00 10.06 14.54
C LYS A 130 29.65 10.09 15.29
N ALA A 131 28.64 9.41 14.76
CA ALA A 131 27.33 9.30 15.41
C ALA A 131 27.35 8.56 16.77
N LYS A 132 28.20 7.53 16.92
CA LYS A 132 28.37 6.82 18.21
C LYS A 132 29.17 7.66 19.20
N PHE A 133 30.15 8.42 18.72
CA PHE A 133 30.94 9.32 19.55
C PHE A 133 30.11 10.48 20.13
N GLU A 134 29.22 11.08 19.35
CA GLU A 134 28.32 12.12 19.86
C GLU A 134 27.32 11.60 20.90
N LYS A 135 27.01 10.29 20.88
CA LYS A 135 26.26 9.64 21.97
C LYS A 135 27.13 9.46 23.21
N LEU A 136 28.38 9.00 23.04
CA LEU A 136 29.34 8.84 24.13
C LEU A 136 29.57 10.16 24.89
N LYS A 137 29.64 11.30 24.16
CA LYS A 137 29.72 12.64 24.77
C LYS A 137 28.52 12.99 25.65
N LYS A 138 27.33 12.51 25.30
CA LYS A 138 26.08 12.76 26.05
C LYS A 138 25.91 11.81 27.25
N SER A 139 26.74 10.78 27.35
CA SER A 139 26.70 9.76 28.41
C SER A 139 27.85 9.90 29.41
N GLU A 140 28.36 11.12 29.63
CA GLU A 140 29.35 11.39 30.68
C GLU A 140 28.80 10.91 32.03
N THR A 141 29.57 10.11 32.78
CA THR A 141 29.17 9.34 33.99
C THR A 141 28.33 8.07 33.77
N GLY A 142 27.93 7.74 32.54
CA GLY A 142 27.19 6.52 32.19
C GLY A 142 28.04 5.24 32.16
N LEU A 143 27.43 4.07 31.91
CA LEU A 143 28.15 2.81 31.70
C LEU A 143 28.38 2.55 30.21
N MET A 144 29.56 2.02 29.89
CA MET A 144 29.97 1.59 28.55
C MET A 144 30.50 0.15 28.63
N SER A 145 30.13 -0.66 27.65
CA SER A 145 30.57 -2.05 27.60
C SER A 145 31.40 -2.39 26.38
N PHE A 146 32.28 -3.37 26.55
CA PHE A 146 32.94 -4.07 25.47
C PHE A 146 32.43 -5.51 25.45
N ASN A 147 31.54 -5.82 24.50
CA ASN A 147 30.86 -7.11 24.42
C ASN A 147 31.76 -8.26 23.93
N ASN A 148 32.95 -7.94 23.42
CA ASN A 148 33.97 -8.87 22.95
C ASN A 148 35.13 -9.00 23.96
N PHE A 149 36.07 -9.92 23.71
CA PHE A 149 37.32 -9.99 24.48
C PHE A 149 38.14 -8.72 24.22
N LEU A 150 38.41 -7.97 25.28
CA LEU A 150 38.93 -6.62 25.19
C LEU A 150 40.45 -6.64 25.34
N SER A 151 41.14 -6.48 24.21
CA SER A 151 42.59 -6.34 24.13
C SER A 151 43.02 -4.90 24.45
N THR A 152 44.01 -4.75 25.32
CA THR A 152 44.57 -3.47 25.78
C THR A 152 46.08 -3.59 25.98
N THR A 153 46.78 -2.46 26.14
CA THR A 153 48.22 -2.44 26.42
C THR A 153 48.56 -1.42 27.50
N LYS A 154 49.67 -1.58 28.21
CA LYS A 154 50.22 -0.54 29.09
C LYS A 154 50.95 0.56 28.32
N ASP A 155 51.28 0.32 27.05
CA ASP A 155 51.96 1.30 26.21
C ASP A 155 50.95 2.27 25.57
N LYS A 156 51.01 3.52 26.02
CA LYS A 156 50.14 4.59 25.54
C LYS A 156 50.39 4.90 24.06
N GLU A 157 51.64 4.89 23.60
CA GLU A 157 52.02 5.32 22.25
C GLU A 157 51.52 4.33 21.19
N ILE A 158 51.60 3.03 21.48
CA ILE A 158 51.03 1.97 20.62
C ILE A 158 49.53 2.21 20.42
N SER A 159 48.81 2.49 21.50
CA SER A 159 47.36 2.77 21.43
C SER A 159 47.05 4.08 20.70
N ILE A 160 47.85 5.14 20.87
CA ILE A 160 47.68 6.38 20.10
C ILE A 160 47.82 6.09 18.60
N GLY A 161 48.81 5.27 18.20
CA GLY A 161 48.99 4.86 16.80
C GLY A 161 47.72 4.25 16.19
N PHE A 162 47.07 3.31 16.89
CA PHE A 162 45.80 2.72 16.43
C PHE A 162 44.65 3.72 16.35
N ALA A 163 44.52 4.63 17.33
CA ALA A 163 43.50 5.67 17.31
C ALA A 163 43.71 6.65 16.13
N HIS A 164 44.98 6.97 15.82
CA HIS A 164 45.35 7.89 14.75
C HIS A 164 45.15 7.28 13.36
N ILE A 165 45.51 6.00 13.17
CA ILE A 165 45.21 5.28 11.93
C ILE A 165 43.69 5.30 11.68
N ALA A 166 42.90 5.05 12.72
CA ALA A 166 41.45 5.00 12.59
C ALA A 166 40.80 6.38 12.42
N SER A 167 41.46 7.48 12.82
CA SER A 167 40.96 8.84 12.59
C SER A 167 41.10 9.30 11.14
N THR A 168 41.91 8.61 10.32
CA THR A 168 42.03 8.90 8.88
C THR A 168 40.80 8.47 8.06
N GLU A 169 39.89 7.70 8.65
CA GLU A 169 38.64 7.29 7.99
C GLU A 169 37.58 8.42 8.07
N PRO A 170 36.93 8.80 6.95
CA PRO A 170 36.07 10.00 6.87
C PRO A 170 34.92 10.05 7.89
N ASP A 171 34.40 8.89 8.31
CA ASP A 171 33.19 8.77 9.14
C ASP A 171 33.48 8.37 10.59
N LYS A 172 34.76 8.28 10.98
CA LYS A 172 35.17 7.90 12.33
C LYS A 172 35.90 9.04 13.05
N VAL A 173 35.97 8.89 14.36
CA VAL A 173 36.76 9.69 15.29
C VAL A 173 37.74 8.73 15.95
N GLY A 174 39.02 9.09 15.99
CA GLY A 174 40.03 8.34 16.72
C GLY A 174 39.82 8.51 18.21
N ILE A 175 39.71 7.41 18.94
CA ILE A 175 39.52 7.40 20.39
C ILE A 175 40.67 6.66 21.04
N LEU A 176 41.34 7.34 21.96
CA LEU A 176 42.22 6.74 22.96
C LEU A 176 41.42 6.52 24.24
N PHE A 177 41.06 5.28 24.53
CA PHE A 177 40.53 4.90 25.82
C PHE A 177 41.66 4.80 26.83
N VAL A 178 41.53 5.53 27.93
CA VAL A 178 42.43 5.48 29.09
C VAL A 178 41.66 4.80 30.21
N MET A 179 41.96 3.53 30.47
CA MET A 179 41.18 2.69 31.35
C MET A 179 41.88 2.52 32.70
N SER A 180 41.27 3.00 33.77
CA SER A 180 41.71 2.79 35.15
C SER A 180 41.19 1.45 35.65
N ILE A 181 42.11 0.55 35.98
CA ILE A 181 41.84 -0.82 36.41
C ILE A 181 42.18 -0.94 37.89
N ASP A 182 41.17 -1.24 38.69
CA ASP A 182 41.36 -1.65 40.08
C ASP A 182 41.42 -3.18 40.14
N PRO A 183 42.59 -3.78 40.45
CA PRO A 183 42.76 -5.23 40.49
C PRO A 183 42.01 -5.91 41.64
N CYS A 184 41.42 -5.16 42.57
CA CYS A 184 40.61 -5.70 43.67
C CYS A 184 39.15 -5.95 43.27
N LEU A 185 38.71 -5.54 42.08
CA LEU A 185 37.36 -5.77 41.58
C LEU A 185 37.25 -7.16 40.94
N ASN A 186 36.27 -7.98 41.36
CA ASN A 186 36.14 -9.38 40.94
C ASN A 186 35.21 -9.60 39.74
N LEU A 187 34.56 -8.55 39.20
CA LEU A 187 33.52 -8.67 38.18
C LEU A 187 34.01 -9.27 36.85
N THR A 188 35.18 -8.83 36.35
CA THR A 188 35.68 -9.22 35.02
C THR A 188 37.14 -9.66 35.09
N PRO A 189 37.44 -10.94 34.82
CA PRO A 189 38.81 -11.43 34.75
C PRO A 189 39.60 -10.74 33.63
N PHE A 190 40.85 -10.41 33.93
CA PHE A 190 41.81 -9.88 32.97
C PHE A 190 43.21 -10.40 33.29
N ALA A 191 44.06 -10.57 32.29
CA ALA A 191 45.42 -11.02 32.51
C ALA A 191 46.39 -10.43 31.48
N SER A 192 47.64 -10.28 31.88
CA SER A 192 48.74 -10.20 30.92
C SER A 192 48.86 -11.55 30.23
N ILE A 193 48.80 -11.54 28.90
CA ILE A 193 48.80 -12.77 28.09
C ILE A 193 50.11 -13.02 27.34
N LYS A 194 51.15 -12.23 27.62
CA LYS A 194 52.45 -12.28 26.92
C LYS A 194 53.03 -13.69 26.77
N GLU A 195 52.96 -14.52 27.81
CA GLU A 195 53.55 -15.86 27.81
C GLU A 195 52.71 -16.90 27.03
N GLU A 196 51.40 -16.65 26.89
CA GLU A 196 50.43 -17.54 26.24
C GLU A 196 50.02 -17.09 24.83
N SER A 197 50.28 -15.82 24.48
CA SER A 197 49.99 -15.22 23.18
C SER A 197 50.91 -15.78 22.09
N TYR A 198 50.41 -15.79 20.86
CA TYR A 198 51.24 -16.00 19.67
C TYR A 198 52.33 -14.93 19.53
N PHE A 199 52.01 -13.68 19.90
CA PHE A 199 52.92 -12.54 19.85
C PHE A 199 53.63 -12.33 21.19
N LYS A 200 54.75 -13.03 21.39
CA LYS A 200 55.51 -13.01 22.66
C LYS A 200 56.20 -11.67 22.98
N GLU A 201 56.33 -10.80 21.99
CA GLU A 201 56.98 -9.49 22.12
C GLU A 201 56.01 -8.40 22.59
N GLU A 202 54.69 -8.65 22.56
CA GLU A 202 53.67 -7.67 22.91
C GLU A 202 53.24 -7.79 24.38
N GLU A 203 53.28 -6.68 25.13
CA GLU A 203 52.74 -6.61 26.50
C GLU A 203 51.23 -6.32 26.44
N GLU A 204 50.46 -7.34 26.05
CA GLU A 204 49.00 -7.29 25.93
C GLU A 204 48.30 -7.71 27.24
N ILE A 205 47.35 -6.89 27.67
CA ILE A 205 46.40 -7.23 28.74
C ILE A 205 45.06 -7.53 28.08
N LEU A 206 44.62 -8.78 28.20
CA LEU A 206 43.38 -9.26 27.66
C LEU A 206 42.33 -9.37 28.77
N PHE A 207 41.22 -8.67 28.57
CA PHE A 207 40.03 -8.77 29.41
C PHE A 207 39.07 -9.80 28.81
N SER A 208 38.38 -10.50 29.69
CA SER A 208 37.31 -11.39 29.27
C SER A 208 36.13 -10.65 28.62
N MET A 209 35.30 -11.37 27.86
CA MET A 209 34.14 -10.77 27.19
C MET A 209 33.21 -10.05 28.16
N HIS A 210 32.46 -9.07 27.65
CA HIS A 210 31.52 -8.26 28.42
C HIS A 210 32.21 -7.56 29.60
N THR A 211 33.18 -6.71 29.29
CA THR A 211 33.81 -5.82 30.29
C THR A 211 33.03 -4.51 30.35
N VAL A 212 32.73 -4.04 31.56
CA VAL A 212 31.90 -2.85 31.81
C VAL A 212 32.73 -1.75 32.44
N PHE A 213 32.66 -0.55 31.90
CA PHE A 213 33.35 0.63 32.41
C PHE A 213 32.36 1.77 32.66
N ARG A 214 32.65 2.59 33.66
CA ARG A 214 32.02 3.90 33.83
C ARG A 214 32.77 4.93 33.01
N VAL A 215 32.05 5.72 32.23
CA VAL A 215 32.60 6.77 31.37
C VAL A 215 32.95 7.98 32.23
N GLY A 216 34.24 8.34 32.26
CA GLY A 216 34.77 9.53 32.89
C GLY A 216 34.88 10.70 31.92
N ALA A 217 35.88 11.58 32.14
CA ALA A 217 36.06 12.77 31.33
C ALA A 217 36.45 12.44 29.88
N ILE A 218 35.86 13.18 28.94
CA ILE A 218 36.19 13.10 27.50
C ILE A 218 36.97 14.37 27.14
N LYS A 219 38.24 14.20 26.75
CA LYS A 219 39.16 15.30 26.44
C LYS A 219 39.60 15.23 24.99
N GLN A 220 39.65 16.37 24.32
CA GLN A 220 40.19 16.46 22.97
C GLN A 220 41.72 16.43 23.01
N MET A 221 42.36 15.67 22.11
CA MET A 221 43.82 15.50 22.07
C MET A 221 44.49 16.30 20.96
N ASP A 222 43.78 16.57 19.87
CA ASP A 222 44.30 17.28 18.70
C ASP A 222 43.48 18.52 18.35
N ASN A 223 44.05 19.48 17.62
CA ASN A 223 43.35 20.71 17.23
C ASN A 223 42.35 20.50 16.07
N ASN A 224 42.34 19.33 15.44
CA ASN A 224 41.53 19.02 14.25
C ASN A 224 40.18 18.34 14.57
N ASN A 225 39.83 18.17 15.86
CA ASN A 225 38.60 17.50 16.31
C ASN A 225 38.50 16.01 15.90
N GLU A 226 39.60 15.33 15.62
CA GLU A 226 39.60 13.96 15.08
C GLU A 226 40.15 12.93 16.07
N LEU A 227 40.84 13.37 17.14
CA LEU A 227 41.40 12.50 18.17
C LEU A 227 40.96 12.93 19.58
N TYR A 228 40.37 11.99 20.33
CA TYR A 228 39.91 12.23 21.70
C TYR A 228 40.41 11.17 22.67
N GLN A 229 40.67 11.60 23.89
CA GLN A 229 40.90 10.78 25.05
C GLN A 229 39.59 10.57 25.79
N VAL A 230 39.24 9.32 26.10
CA VAL A 230 38.08 8.98 26.91
C VAL A 230 38.58 8.23 28.14
N GLU A 231 38.37 8.82 29.32
CA GLU A 231 38.68 8.16 30.59
C GLU A 231 37.59 7.13 30.90
N LEU A 232 38.00 5.91 31.25
CA LEU A 232 37.12 4.80 31.60
C LEU A 232 37.55 4.23 32.95
N GLN A 233 36.60 3.97 33.84
CA GLN A 233 36.88 3.33 35.12
C GLN A 233 36.21 1.95 35.15
N LEU A 234 36.96 0.90 35.48
CA LEU A 234 36.39 -0.45 35.60
C LEU A 234 35.29 -0.46 36.67
N THR A 235 34.13 -1.04 36.34
CA THR A 235 32.94 -0.99 37.19
C THR A 235 33.02 -2.03 38.31
N SER A 236 32.52 -1.71 39.51
CA SER A 236 32.54 -2.62 40.67
C SER A 236 31.32 -3.55 40.74
N ASP A 237 31.44 -4.63 41.52
CA ASP A 237 30.36 -5.60 41.79
C ASP A 237 29.15 -4.99 42.52
N ASP A 238 29.35 -3.84 43.19
CA ASP A 238 28.34 -3.11 43.96
C ASP A 238 27.65 -1.98 43.20
N ASP A 239 27.89 -1.87 41.89
CA ASP A 239 27.21 -0.90 41.04
C ASP A 239 25.70 -1.21 40.97
N LEU A 240 24.90 -0.37 41.64
CA LEU A 240 23.46 -0.54 41.78
C LEU A 240 22.74 -0.59 40.42
N GLN A 241 23.20 0.18 39.42
CA GLN A 241 22.56 0.24 38.10
C GLN A 241 22.84 -1.04 37.32
N LEU A 242 24.08 -1.53 37.33
CA LEU A 242 24.44 -2.78 36.68
C LEU A 242 23.73 -3.98 37.32
N ARG A 243 23.60 -4.01 38.65
CA ARG A 243 22.92 -5.09 39.38
C ARG A 243 21.43 -5.17 39.05
N LEU A 244 20.70 -4.05 39.15
CA LEU A 244 19.27 -3.99 38.83
C LEU A 244 18.97 -4.40 37.38
N LEU A 245 19.86 -4.04 36.45
CA LEU A 245 19.74 -4.40 35.05
C LEU A 245 19.97 -5.91 34.86
N THR A 246 21.00 -6.46 35.49
CA THR A 246 21.35 -7.89 35.43
C THR A 246 20.25 -8.77 36.02
N ASP A 247 19.69 -8.40 37.16
CA ASP A 247 18.64 -9.18 37.83
C ASP A 247 17.34 -9.20 37.01
N ARG A 248 16.94 -8.05 36.43
CA ARG A 248 15.78 -7.98 35.54
C ARG A 248 15.90 -8.94 34.36
N ILE A 249 17.08 -9.03 33.75
CA ILE A 249 17.24 -9.82 32.52
C ILE A 249 17.44 -11.31 32.84
N ARG A 250 17.98 -11.64 34.02
CA ARG A 250 17.91 -13.01 34.56
C ARG A 250 16.48 -13.46 34.81
N GLU A 251 15.64 -12.60 35.40
CA GLU A 251 14.20 -12.87 35.57
C GLU A 251 13.52 -13.06 34.22
N GLU A 252 13.83 -12.21 33.24
CA GLU A 252 13.27 -12.29 31.89
C GLU A 252 13.68 -13.55 31.11
N ALA A 253 14.90 -14.06 31.28
CA ALA A 253 15.33 -15.27 30.58
C ALA A 253 14.73 -16.53 31.20
N GLY A 254 14.61 -16.58 32.53
CA GLY A 254 13.96 -17.66 33.27
C GLY A 254 14.54 -19.07 33.07
N GLY A 255 14.25 -20.00 33.98
CA GLY A 255 14.65 -21.41 33.86
C GLY A 255 15.74 -21.86 34.83
N GLY A 256 15.67 -23.15 35.18
CA GLY A 256 16.48 -23.77 36.24
C GLY A 256 17.90 -24.18 35.85
N THR A 257 18.21 -24.24 34.54
CA THR A 257 19.56 -24.56 34.02
C THR A 257 19.99 -23.53 32.98
N GLU A 258 21.29 -23.42 32.75
CA GLU A 258 21.85 -22.47 31.78
C GLU A 258 21.41 -22.76 30.35
N ARG A 259 21.37 -24.04 29.96
CA ARG A 259 20.85 -24.44 28.64
C ARG A 259 19.37 -24.08 28.46
N HIS A 260 18.54 -24.19 29.50
CA HIS A 260 17.14 -23.75 29.41
C HIS A 260 17.06 -22.22 29.23
N ARG A 261 17.84 -21.45 29.98
CA ARG A 261 17.93 -19.98 29.82
C ARG A 261 18.37 -19.60 28.40
N LEU A 262 19.33 -20.32 27.82
CA LEU A 262 19.76 -20.12 26.43
C LEU A 262 18.63 -20.37 25.45
N GLY A 263 17.88 -21.46 25.61
CA GLY A 263 16.74 -21.76 24.75
C GLY A 263 15.67 -20.66 24.79
N ASN A 264 15.33 -20.17 25.99
CA ASN A 264 14.38 -19.06 26.14
C ASN A 264 14.91 -17.75 25.52
N LEU A 265 16.22 -17.49 25.66
CA LEU A 265 16.86 -16.34 25.02
C LEU A 265 16.81 -16.46 23.49
N LEU A 266 17.05 -17.65 22.94
CA LEU A 266 17.00 -17.91 21.50
C LEU A 266 15.61 -17.68 20.93
N LEU A 267 14.56 -18.10 21.65
CA LEU A 267 13.17 -17.77 21.29
C LEU A 267 12.96 -16.25 21.24
N LYS A 268 13.46 -15.51 22.24
CA LYS A 268 13.29 -14.04 22.33
C LYS A 268 14.01 -13.27 21.25
N ILE A 269 15.18 -13.73 20.79
CA ILE A 269 15.95 -13.06 19.73
C ILE A 269 15.57 -13.56 18.32
N GLY A 270 14.51 -14.37 18.20
CA GLY A 270 13.98 -14.85 16.92
C GLY A 270 14.74 -16.02 16.30
N GLN A 271 15.61 -16.71 17.04
CA GLN A 271 16.35 -17.89 16.56
C GLN A 271 15.59 -19.18 16.86
N PHE A 272 14.39 -19.31 16.29
CA PHE A 272 13.45 -20.39 16.62
C PHE A 272 13.98 -21.79 16.32
N ASN A 273 14.68 -21.99 15.18
CA ASN A 273 15.26 -23.30 14.82
C ASN A 273 16.28 -23.79 15.85
N LYS A 274 17.09 -22.87 16.40
CA LYS A 274 18.09 -23.22 17.42
C LYS A 274 17.49 -23.42 18.79
N ALA A 275 16.49 -22.62 19.12
CA ALA A 275 15.70 -22.87 20.32
C ALA A 275 15.06 -24.26 20.26
N GLU A 276 14.52 -24.66 19.11
CA GLU A 276 13.96 -25.99 18.88
C GLU A 276 15.02 -27.10 19.06
N GLU A 277 16.16 -27.00 18.38
CA GLU A 277 17.25 -27.97 18.51
C GLU A 277 17.69 -28.13 19.97
N LEU A 278 17.94 -27.01 20.65
CA LEU A 278 18.40 -27.02 22.03
C LEU A 278 17.35 -27.58 23.00
N HIS A 279 16.08 -27.17 22.87
CA HIS A 279 15.02 -27.69 23.71
C HIS A 279 14.72 -29.17 23.42
N SER A 280 14.98 -29.65 22.20
CA SER A 280 14.87 -31.08 21.86
C SER A 280 15.94 -31.91 22.56
N VAL A 281 17.19 -31.43 22.55
CA VAL A 281 18.30 -32.08 23.30
C VAL A 281 18.01 -32.08 24.80
N LEU A 282 17.49 -30.97 25.34
CA LEU A 282 17.11 -30.89 26.75
C LEU A 282 15.96 -31.83 27.11
N LEU A 283 14.99 -31.99 26.22
CA LEU A 283 13.90 -32.93 26.39
C LEU A 283 14.39 -34.39 26.46
N GLU A 284 15.36 -34.77 25.62
CA GLU A 284 15.98 -36.10 25.65
C GLU A 284 16.77 -36.35 26.94
N GLN A 285 17.46 -35.32 27.44
CA GLN A 285 18.28 -35.37 28.66
C GLN A 285 17.45 -35.28 29.95
N ALA A 286 16.22 -34.79 29.88
CA ALA A 286 15.35 -34.63 31.04
C ALA A 286 15.04 -35.99 31.69
N SER A 287 15.27 -36.07 32.99
CA SER A 287 14.98 -37.28 33.78
C SER A 287 13.61 -37.21 34.45
N ASP A 288 13.16 -36.00 34.80
CA ASP A 288 11.87 -35.74 35.44
C ASP A 288 10.75 -35.46 34.42
N GLN A 289 9.53 -35.88 34.75
CA GLN A 289 8.37 -35.66 33.90
C GLN A 289 7.92 -34.19 33.89
N GLY A 290 8.05 -33.47 35.01
CA GLY A 290 7.78 -32.03 35.07
C GLY A 290 8.72 -31.23 34.16
N GLU A 291 10.02 -31.54 34.18
CA GLU A 291 10.99 -30.93 33.24
C GLU A 291 10.63 -31.21 31.77
N LYS A 292 10.26 -32.45 31.45
CA LYS A 292 9.81 -32.81 30.09
C LYS A 292 8.60 -31.98 29.66
N ALA A 293 7.62 -31.78 30.54
CA ALA A 293 6.46 -30.95 30.24
C ALA A 293 6.86 -29.51 29.91
N ILE A 294 7.81 -28.92 30.64
CA ILE A 294 8.32 -27.57 30.36
C ILE A 294 9.01 -27.50 29.00
N TYR A 295 9.87 -28.46 28.66
CA TYR A 295 10.56 -28.46 27.38
C TYR A 295 9.60 -28.68 26.21
N TYR A 296 8.58 -29.52 26.37
CA TYR A 296 7.49 -29.62 25.40
C TYR A 296 6.74 -28.29 25.20
N GLN A 297 6.49 -27.51 26.25
CA GLN A 297 5.90 -26.16 26.11
C GLN A 297 6.81 -25.23 25.31
N ARG A 298 8.13 -25.26 25.54
CA ARG A 298 9.08 -24.41 24.81
C ARG A 298 9.23 -24.82 23.35
N LEU A 299 9.22 -26.12 23.05
CA LEU A 299 9.16 -26.64 21.69
C LEU A 299 7.87 -26.22 20.99
N GLY A 300 6.72 -26.33 21.66
CA GLY A 300 5.45 -25.83 21.13
C GLY A 300 5.48 -24.34 20.80
N LEU A 301 6.15 -23.53 21.63
CA LEU A 301 6.32 -22.10 21.38
C LEU A 301 7.27 -21.83 20.20
N ALA A 302 8.36 -22.60 20.06
CA ALA A 302 9.25 -22.51 18.91
C ALA A 302 8.49 -22.79 17.60
N GLN A 303 7.73 -23.89 17.55
CA GLN A 303 6.93 -24.27 16.38
C GLN A 303 5.83 -23.26 16.07
N LEU A 304 5.17 -22.71 17.09
CA LEU A 304 4.15 -21.67 16.91
C LEU A 304 4.75 -20.43 16.21
N ASN A 305 5.92 -19.97 16.64
CA ASN A 305 6.61 -18.83 16.03
C ASN A 305 7.23 -19.16 14.66
N GLN A 306 7.43 -20.44 14.34
CA GLN A 306 7.81 -20.90 12.99
C GLN A 306 6.60 -21.11 12.08
N GLY A 307 5.37 -21.02 12.58
CA GLY A 307 4.15 -21.26 11.83
C GLY A 307 3.79 -22.73 11.61
N ASP A 308 4.48 -23.69 12.25
CA ASP A 308 4.10 -25.11 12.23
C ASP A 308 3.08 -25.38 13.37
N TYR A 309 1.82 -25.05 13.06
CA TYR A 309 0.74 -25.13 14.03
C TYR A 309 0.40 -26.57 14.44
N GLU A 310 0.56 -27.55 13.54
CA GLU A 310 0.29 -28.96 13.86
C GLU A 310 1.29 -29.51 14.87
N ARG A 311 2.59 -29.26 14.66
CA ARG A 311 3.62 -29.65 15.64
C ARG A 311 3.49 -28.86 16.93
N ALA A 312 3.15 -27.57 16.87
CA ALA A 312 2.90 -26.78 18.06
C ALA A 312 1.79 -27.40 18.93
N ILE A 313 0.65 -27.76 18.32
CA ILE A 313 -0.45 -28.46 19.02
C ILE A 313 0.02 -29.81 19.57
N TRP A 314 0.80 -30.57 18.80
CA TRP A 314 1.32 -31.85 19.25
C TRP A 314 2.17 -31.71 20.52
N TYR A 315 3.13 -30.79 20.52
CA TYR A 315 4.01 -30.53 21.66
C TYR A 315 3.21 -30.05 22.89
N TYR A 316 2.29 -29.10 22.71
CA TYR A 316 1.46 -28.62 23.82
C TYR A 316 0.54 -29.72 24.38
N LYS A 317 0.00 -30.59 23.53
CA LYS A 317 -0.78 -31.76 23.99
C LYS A 317 0.09 -32.75 24.75
N LYS A 318 1.34 -32.99 24.33
CA LYS A 318 2.27 -33.85 25.06
C LYS A 318 2.61 -33.30 26.43
N ALA A 319 2.85 -31.99 26.54
CA ALA A 319 3.01 -31.34 27.84
C ALA A 319 1.77 -31.51 28.72
N LEU A 320 0.57 -31.32 28.15
CA LEU A 320 -0.70 -31.49 28.85
C LEU A 320 -0.91 -32.94 29.34
N GLU A 321 -0.63 -33.95 28.51
CA GLU A 321 -0.74 -35.38 28.87
C GLU A 321 0.15 -35.74 30.06
N ILE A 322 1.34 -35.13 30.16
CA ILE A 322 2.24 -35.33 31.30
C ILE A 322 1.65 -34.66 32.54
N GLN A 323 1.25 -33.40 32.43
CA GLN A 323 0.62 -32.65 33.52
C GLN A 323 -0.61 -33.36 34.08
N GLU A 324 -1.46 -33.96 33.23
CA GLU A 324 -2.63 -34.75 33.64
C GLU A 324 -2.27 -35.97 34.51
N LYS A 325 -1.08 -36.54 34.31
CA LYS A 325 -0.59 -37.68 35.09
C LYS A 325 0.14 -37.28 36.37
N THR A 326 0.72 -36.08 36.40
CA THR A 326 1.63 -35.66 37.48
C THR A 326 1.04 -34.60 38.42
N LEU A 327 0.01 -33.86 38.01
CA LEU A 327 -0.53 -32.71 38.74
C LEU A 327 -2.00 -32.89 39.15
N PRO A 328 -2.45 -32.26 40.25
CA PRO A 328 -3.87 -32.28 40.66
C PRO A 328 -4.76 -31.56 39.65
N SER A 329 -5.99 -32.04 39.43
CA SER A 329 -6.91 -31.64 38.35
C SER A 329 -7.27 -30.14 38.19
N ASN A 330 -6.88 -29.26 39.11
CA ASN A 330 -7.05 -27.81 38.99
C ASN A 330 -5.71 -27.04 39.02
N HIS A 331 -4.57 -27.69 38.82
CA HIS A 331 -3.27 -27.02 38.85
C HIS A 331 -3.18 -25.87 37.82
N PRO A 332 -2.61 -24.69 38.16
CA PRO A 332 -2.51 -23.55 37.24
C PRO A 332 -1.86 -23.87 35.88
N ASP A 333 -0.93 -24.81 35.84
CA ASP A 333 -0.26 -25.25 34.59
C ASP A 333 -1.24 -25.76 33.52
N PHE A 334 -2.38 -26.33 33.92
CA PHE A 334 -3.43 -26.71 32.96
C PHE A 334 -3.99 -25.49 32.23
N ALA A 335 -4.16 -24.37 32.94
CA ALA A 335 -4.63 -23.13 32.32
C ALA A 335 -3.59 -22.57 31.33
N THR A 336 -2.30 -22.64 31.66
CA THR A 336 -1.22 -22.25 30.74
C THR A 336 -1.21 -23.12 29.48
N SER A 337 -1.30 -24.45 29.62
CA SER A 337 -1.37 -25.37 28.48
C SER A 337 -2.60 -25.12 27.61
N TYR A 338 -3.78 -24.93 28.21
CA TYR A 338 -4.98 -24.60 27.47
C TYR A 338 -4.90 -23.24 26.78
N ASN A 339 -4.31 -22.22 27.42
CA ASN A 339 -4.07 -20.92 26.78
C ASN A 339 -3.13 -21.04 25.57
N ASN A 340 -2.06 -21.83 25.68
CA ASN A 340 -1.12 -22.03 24.58
C ASN A 340 -1.78 -22.77 23.41
N ILE A 341 -2.52 -23.85 23.68
CA ILE A 341 -3.30 -24.58 22.66
C ILE A 341 -4.36 -23.66 22.03
N GLY A 342 -5.07 -22.86 22.84
CA GLY A 342 -6.03 -21.86 22.37
C GLY A 342 -5.38 -20.86 21.42
N SER A 343 -4.18 -20.39 21.74
CA SER A 343 -3.40 -19.48 20.89
C SER A 343 -3.04 -20.10 19.55
N VAL A 344 -2.71 -21.40 19.50
CA VAL A 344 -2.47 -22.06 18.22
C VAL A 344 -3.73 -22.10 17.37
N TYR A 345 -4.87 -22.48 17.96
CA TYR A 345 -6.13 -22.50 17.21
C TYR A 345 -6.60 -21.10 16.77
N ASP A 346 -6.35 -20.05 17.55
CA ASP A 346 -6.64 -18.67 17.15
C ASP A 346 -5.80 -18.25 15.93
N ASN A 347 -4.50 -18.56 15.93
CA ASN A 347 -3.62 -18.33 14.77
C ASN A 347 -3.98 -19.17 13.54
N MET A 348 -4.62 -20.34 13.74
CA MET A 348 -5.17 -21.17 12.66
C MET A 348 -6.56 -20.70 12.19
N GLY A 349 -7.13 -19.63 12.75
CA GLY A 349 -8.49 -19.17 12.44
C GLY A 349 -9.59 -20.12 12.93
N GLU A 350 -9.27 -21.13 13.74
CA GLU A 350 -10.21 -22.10 14.31
C GLU A 350 -10.86 -21.55 15.59
N TYR A 351 -11.51 -20.39 15.47
CA TYR A 351 -11.99 -19.59 16.59
C TYR A 351 -12.88 -20.34 17.61
N PRO A 352 -13.82 -21.22 17.20
CA PRO A 352 -14.63 -21.98 18.17
C PRO A 352 -13.78 -22.92 19.04
N LYS A 353 -12.73 -23.53 18.47
CA LYS A 353 -11.80 -24.36 19.23
C LYS A 353 -10.95 -23.50 20.17
N ALA A 354 -10.45 -22.35 19.69
CA ALA A 354 -9.70 -21.40 20.51
C ALA A 354 -10.51 -20.94 21.73
N LEU A 355 -11.76 -20.50 21.53
CA LEU A 355 -12.67 -20.13 22.62
C LEU A 355 -12.87 -21.27 23.62
N SER A 356 -13.11 -22.50 23.15
CA SER A 356 -13.29 -23.65 24.05
C SER A 356 -12.08 -23.89 24.95
N PHE A 357 -10.86 -23.74 24.44
CA PHE A 357 -9.65 -23.89 25.24
C PHE A 357 -9.43 -22.71 26.19
N TYR A 358 -9.64 -21.47 25.75
CA TYR A 358 -9.55 -20.30 26.62
C TYR A 358 -10.59 -20.30 27.73
N GLU A 359 -11.81 -20.76 27.48
CA GLU A 359 -12.85 -20.94 28.49
C GLU A 359 -12.48 -22.00 29.53
N LYS A 360 -11.85 -23.11 29.11
CA LYS A 360 -11.30 -24.12 30.04
C LYS A 360 -10.20 -23.51 30.92
N ALA A 361 -9.29 -22.75 30.35
CA ALA A 361 -8.25 -22.05 31.09
C ALA A 361 -8.84 -21.07 32.12
N LEU A 362 -9.80 -20.23 31.68
CA LEU A 362 -10.51 -19.29 32.54
C LEU A 362 -11.21 -19.99 33.71
N LYS A 363 -11.89 -21.11 33.45
CA LYS A 363 -12.61 -21.88 34.48
C LYS A 363 -11.68 -22.45 35.55
N ILE A 364 -10.46 -22.87 35.17
CA ILE A 364 -9.45 -23.34 36.12
C ILE A 364 -8.95 -22.16 36.96
N GLN A 365 -8.55 -21.07 36.31
CA GLN A 365 -8.05 -19.88 37.00
C GLN A 365 -9.07 -19.28 37.97
N GLN A 366 -10.35 -19.21 37.60
CA GLN A 366 -11.41 -18.73 38.49
C GLN A 366 -11.64 -19.62 39.72
N LYS A 367 -11.31 -20.92 39.65
CA LYS A 367 -11.43 -21.85 40.77
C LYS A 367 -10.21 -21.81 41.69
N THR A 368 -9.03 -21.55 41.14
CA THR A 368 -7.76 -21.70 41.87
C THR A 368 -7.15 -20.39 42.33
N LEU A 369 -7.48 -19.31 41.64
CA LEU A 369 -6.96 -17.97 41.91
C LEU A 369 -8.09 -17.08 42.42
N PRO A 370 -7.79 -16.08 43.25
CA PRO A 370 -8.75 -15.06 43.59
C PRO A 370 -9.33 -14.41 42.33
N SER A 371 -10.60 -13.99 42.39
CA SER A 371 -11.30 -13.39 41.24
C SER A 371 -10.62 -12.16 40.64
N TYR A 372 -9.67 -11.58 41.37
CA TYR A 372 -8.92 -10.38 41.01
C TYR A 372 -7.47 -10.68 40.57
N HIS A 373 -7.11 -11.95 40.34
CA HIS A 373 -5.76 -12.31 39.90
C HIS A 373 -5.48 -11.89 38.44
N PRO A 374 -4.28 -11.36 38.11
CA PRO A 374 -3.94 -10.91 36.75
C PRO A 374 -4.12 -11.96 35.65
N ASP A 375 -3.92 -13.25 35.97
CA ASP A 375 -4.10 -14.36 35.02
C ASP A 375 -5.55 -14.50 34.55
N VAL A 376 -6.52 -14.23 35.43
CA VAL A 376 -7.95 -14.23 35.06
C VAL A 376 -8.21 -13.14 34.02
N ALA A 377 -7.60 -11.96 34.17
CA ALA A 377 -7.66 -10.91 33.15
C ALA A 377 -6.96 -11.31 31.84
N THR A 378 -5.88 -12.09 31.90
CA THR A 378 -5.23 -12.61 30.69
C THR A 378 -6.17 -13.52 29.90
N SER A 379 -6.89 -14.43 30.56
CA SER A 379 -7.87 -15.27 29.85
C SER A 379 -9.06 -14.47 29.30
N TYR A 380 -9.53 -13.43 30.00
CA TYR A 380 -10.53 -12.52 29.42
C TYR A 380 -10.01 -11.77 28.19
N ASN A 381 -8.78 -11.28 28.22
CA ASN A 381 -8.16 -10.64 27.05
C ASN A 381 -8.03 -11.59 25.87
N ASN A 382 -7.63 -12.85 26.08
CA ASN A 382 -7.51 -13.84 25.01
C ASN A 382 -8.87 -14.14 24.37
N ILE A 383 -9.92 -14.32 25.18
CA ILE A 383 -11.29 -14.49 24.68
C ILE A 383 -11.74 -13.25 23.90
N GLY A 384 -11.44 -12.05 24.42
CA GLY A 384 -11.72 -10.79 23.74
C GLY A 384 -11.02 -10.67 22.39
N SER A 385 -9.75 -11.08 22.29
CA SER A 385 -8.97 -11.12 21.04
C SER A 385 -9.59 -12.05 20.01
N VAL A 386 -10.08 -13.23 20.42
CA VAL A 386 -10.77 -14.14 19.48
C VAL A 386 -12.06 -13.51 18.95
N TYR A 387 -12.86 -12.85 19.80
CA TYR A 387 -14.05 -12.13 19.34
C TYR A 387 -13.70 -10.95 18.42
N ASP A 388 -12.57 -10.27 18.66
CA ASP A 388 -12.07 -9.21 17.78
C ASP A 388 -11.67 -9.76 16.39
N ASN A 389 -10.99 -10.91 16.35
CA ASN A 389 -10.66 -11.64 15.11
C ASN A 389 -11.91 -12.14 14.38
N MET A 390 -12.97 -12.48 15.12
CA MET A 390 -14.28 -12.84 14.57
C MET A 390 -15.13 -11.62 14.15
N GLY A 391 -14.66 -10.38 14.30
CA GLY A 391 -15.41 -9.17 13.96
C GLY A 391 -16.56 -8.83 14.92
N GLU A 392 -16.63 -9.51 16.06
CA GLU A 392 -17.66 -9.35 17.10
C GLU A 392 -17.21 -8.29 18.13
N TYR A 393 -16.97 -7.07 17.66
CA TYR A 393 -16.28 -6.02 18.42
C TYR A 393 -16.95 -5.67 19.76
N SER A 394 -18.29 -5.69 19.83
CA SER A 394 -19.03 -5.44 21.07
C SER A 394 -18.75 -6.51 22.13
N LYS A 395 -18.67 -7.79 21.72
CA LYS A 395 -18.31 -8.89 22.63
C LYS A 395 -16.83 -8.79 23.00
N ALA A 396 -15.95 -8.48 22.05
CA ALA A 396 -14.53 -8.26 22.29
C ALA A 396 -14.30 -7.18 23.36
N LEU A 397 -14.93 -6.01 23.20
CA LEU A 397 -14.89 -4.92 24.20
C LEU A 397 -15.38 -5.38 25.57
N THR A 398 -16.51 -6.10 25.63
CA THR A 398 -17.06 -6.60 26.91
C THR A 398 -16.03 -7.43 27.69
N PHE A 399 -15.25 -8.28 27.00
CA PHE A 399 -14.24 -9.11 27.64
C PHE A 399 -12.94 -8.34 27.95
N ILE A 400 -12.48 -7.49 27.03
CA ILE A 400 -11.28 -6.66 27.21
C ILE A 400 -11.49 -5.63 28.33
N GLU A 401 -12.68 -5.04 28.44
CA GLU A 401 -13.03 -4.09 29.51
C GLU A 401 -13.06 -4.77 30.88
N LYS A 402 -13.58 -6.01 30.99
CA LYS A 402 -13.50 -6.81 32.22
C LYS A 402 -12.05 -7.05 32.64
N ALA A 403 -11.19 -7.39 31.69
CA ALA A 403 -9.76 -7.58 31.94
C ALA A 403 -9.09 -6.27 32.39
N LEU A 404 -9.41 -5.15 31.74
CA LEU A 404 -8.91 -3.82 32.07
C LEU A 404 -9.35 -3.38 33.47
N GLU A 405 -10.63 -3.49 33.80
CA GLU A 405 -11.19 -3.11 35.11
C GLU A 405 -10.55 -3.94 36.24
N LEU A 406 -10.38 -5.24 36.02
CA LEU A 406 -9.74 -6.14 36.99
C LEU A 406 -8.29 -5.72 37.27
N ARG A 407 -7.53 -5.42 36.21
CA ARG A 407 -6.14 -4.96 36.32
C ARG A 407 -6.05 -3.56 36.95
N GLN A 408 -6.98 -2.65 36.66
CA GLN A 408 -7.02 -1.32 37.29
C GLN A 408 -7.29 -1.38 38.80
N LYS A 409 -8.12 -2.33 39.26
CA LYS A 409 -8.42 -2.49 40.69
C LYS A 409 -7.28 -3.13 41.49
N THR A 410 -6.40 -3.88 40.84
CA THR A 410 -5.39 -4.71 41.52
C THR A 410 -3.97 -4.25 41.35
N LEU A 411 -3.65 -3.65 40.21
CA LEU A 411 -2.32 -3.20 39.88
C LEU A 411 -2.19 -1.70 40.17
N TYR A 412 -0.99 -1.25 40.52
CA TYR A 412 -0.72 0.17 40.65
C TYR A 412 -0.79 0.87 39.27
N SER A 413 -1.02 2.18 39.28
CA SER A 413 -1.41 2.96 38.08
C SER A 413 -0.43 2.92 36.90
N ASN A 414 0.84 2.62 37.14
CA ASN A 414 1.89 2.54 36.11
C ASN A 414 2.31 1.10 35.80
N HIS A 415 1.53 0.08 36.15
CA HIS A 415 1.94 -1.31 35.92
C HIS A 415 1.95 -1.66 34.41
N PRO A 416 3.00 -2.32 33.85
CA PRO A 416 3.09 -2.64 32.42
C PRO A 416 1.90 -3.43 31.84
N LEU A 417 1.35 -4.41 32.57
CA LEU A 417 0.12 -5.14 32.17
C LEU A 417 -1.11 -4.24 31.95
N LEU A 418 -1.15 -3.05 32.54
CA LEU A 418 -2.21 -2.08 32.29
C LEU A 418 -2.04 -1.43 30.91
N ALA A 419 -0.81 -1.16 30.48
CA ALA A 419 -0.51 -0.68 29.14
C ALA A 419 -0.92 -1.70 28.06
N VAL A 420 -0.70 -3.00 28.30
CA VAL A 420 -1.17 -4.07 27.40
C VAL A 420 -2.69 -4.04 27.24
N SER A 421 -3.43 -3.89 28.34
CA SER A 421 -4.89 -3.79 28.26
C SER A 421 -5.34 -2.55 27.48
N TYR A 422 -4.72 -1.39 27.71
CA TYR A 422 -5.03 -0.19 26.93
C TYR A 422 -4.70 -0.34 25.45
N ASN A 423 -3.59 -0.99 25.08
CA ASN A 423 -3.29 -1.30 23.69
C ASN A 423 -4.36 -2.19 23.04
N ASN A 424 -4.81 -3.23 23.73
CA ASN A 424 -5.87 -4.09 23.21
C ASN A 424 -7.20 -3.34 23.03
N THR A 425 -7.59 -2.51 24.00
CA THR A 425 -8.78 -1.65 23.90
C THR A 425 -8.65 -0.65 22.74
N GLY A 426 -7.50 -0.02 22.59
CA GLY A 426 -7.22 0.91 21.49
C GLY A 426 -7.31 0.25 20.12
N SER A 427 -6.83 -1.00 20.00
CA SER A 427 -6.90 -1.78 18.76
C SER A 427 -8.33 -2.03 18.30
N VAL A 428 -9.22 -2.44 19.22
CA VAL A 428 -10.64 -2.65 18.90
C VAL A 428 -11.31 -1.34 18.49
N TYR A 429 -11.06 -0.23 19.21
CA TYR A 429 -11.59 1.07 18.80
C TYR A 429 -11.06 1.55 17.44
N ASN A 430 -9.80 1.23 17.10
CA ASN A 430 -9.23 1.55 15.78
C ASN A 430 -9.97 0.79 14.67
N LYS A 431 -10.23 -0.52 14.86
CA LYS A 431 -11.02 -1.34 13.91
C LYS A 431 -12.48 -0.92 13.81
N MET A 432 -13.04 -0.35 14.88
CA MET A 432 -14.37 0.26 14.89
C MET A 432 -14.43 1.68 14.31
N GLY A 433 -13.32 2.22 13.79
CA GLY A 433 -13.26 3.58 13.22
C GLY A 433 -13.37 4.71 14.24
N GLU A 434 -13.31 4.40 15.54
CA GLU A 434 -13.38 5.37 16.65
C GLU A 434 -11.97 5.91 16.96
N TYR A 435 -11.32 6.51 15.97
CA TYR A 435 -9.90 6.90 16.02
C TYR A 435 -9.51 7.78 17.22
N PRO A 436 -10.30 8.78 17.65
CA PRO A 436 -9.96 9.57 18.83
C PRO A 436 -9.92 8.75 20.14
N LYS A 437 -10.82 7.76 20.28
CA LYS A 437 -10.78 6.84 21.44
C LYS A 437 -9.56 5.94 21.36
N ALA A 438 -9.28 5.39 20.17
CA ALA A 438 -8.10 4.56 19.94
C ALA A 438 -6.81 5.29 20.32
N LEU A 439 -6.62 6.53 19.84
CA LEU A 439 -5.48 7.38 20.21
C LEU A 439 -5.39 7.58 21.72
N SER A 440 -6.48 7.93 22.40
CA SER A 440 -6.47 8.14 23.85
C SER A 440 -5.99 6.90 24.62
N PHE A 441 -6.41 5.70 24.20
CA PHE A 441 -5.96 4.46 24.82
C PHE A 441 -4.50 4.13 24.51
N PHE A 442 -4.06 4.29 23.25
CA PHE A 442 -2.67 4.07 22.88
C PHE A 442 -1.71 5.08 23.53
N GLU A 443 -2.11 6.34 23.69
CA GLU A 443 -1.34 7.36 24.39
C GLU A 443 -1.19 7.04 25.88
N LYS A 444 -2.25 6.55 26.54
CA LYS A 444 -2.16 6.07 27.94
C LYS A 444 -1.22 4.87 28.07
N ALA A 445 -1.25 3.94 27.12
CA ALA A 445 -0.33 2.81 27.11
C ALA A 445 1.12 3.28 26.94
N LEU A 446 1.37 4.20 26.01
CA LEU A 446 2.68 4.81 25.78
C LEU A 446 3.19 5.56 27.02
N GLU A 447 2.33 6.34 27.69
CA GLU A 447 2.70 7.09 28.89
C GLU A 447 3.15 6.16 30.03
N ILE A 448 2.41 5.08 30.27
CA ILE A 448 2.78 4.07 31.28
C ILE A 448 4.12 3.44 30.93
N GLN A 449 4.31 3.04 29.68
CA GLN A 449 5.54 2.41 29.22
C GLN A 449 6.73 3.36 29.31
N GLN A 450 6.59 4.63 28.91
CA GLN A 450 7.67 5.63 29.01
C GLN A 450 8.09 5.91 30.46
N ARG A 451 7.15 5.83 31.41
CA ARG A 451 7.44 6.02 32.85
C ARG A 451 8.09 4.81 33.51
N THR A 452 7.91 3.61 32.96
CA THR A 452 8.32 2.35 33.62
C THR A 452 9.41 1.59 32.91
N LEU A 453 9.59 1.83 31.61
CA LEU A 453 10.51 1.11 30.75
C LEU A 453 11.59 2.05 30.23
N PRO A 454 12.82 1.54 29.97
CA PRO A 454 13.85 2.30 29.29
C PRO A 454 13.37 2.85 27.94
N SER A 455 13.89 4.00 27.52
CA SER A 455 13.47 4.71 26.30
C SER A 455 13.56 3.91 24.99
N ASN A 456 14.30 2.82 24.98
CA ASN A 456 14.49 1.91 23.86
C ASN A 456 13.69 0.60 24.01
N HIS A 457 12.86 0.40 25.03
CA HIS A 457 12.16 -0.87 25.22
C HIS A 457 11.23 -1.21 24.02
N PRO A 458 11.16 -2.49 23.56
CA PRO A 458 10.35 -2.88 22.40
C PRO A 458 8.87 -2.52 22.52
N ASP A 459 8.29 -2.64 23.71
CA ASP A 459 6.90 -2.23 23.97
C ASP A 459 6.59 -0.77 23.61
N ILE A 460 7.57 0.13 23.76
CA ILE A 460 7.42 1.55 23.35
C ILE A 460 7.33 1.64 21.82
N ALA A 461 8.12 0.84 21.10
CA ALA A 461 8.03 0.75 19.65
C ALA A 461 6.65 0.23 19.19
N THR A 462 6.10 -0.77 19.88
CA THR A 462 4.74 -1.27 19.62
C THR A 462 3.70 -0.17 19.79
N SER A 463 3.78 0.63 20.86
CA SER A 463 2.86 1.75 21.06
C SER A 463 3.03 2.84 19.98
N TYR A 464 4.24 3.16 19.54
CA TYR A 464 4.44 4.05 18.40
C TYR A 464 3.87 3.47 17.09
N ASN A 465 4.03 2.18 16.83
CA ASN A 465 3.42 1.52 15.68
C ASN A 465 1.88 1.60 15.73
N ASN A 466 1.27 1.38 16.89
CA ASN A 466 -0.18 1.48 17.06
C ASN A 466 -0.68 2.92 16.83
N ILE A 467 -0.01 3.92 17.40
CA ILE A 467 -0.35 5.34 17.19
C ILE A 467 -0.17 5.71 15.71
N GLY A 468 0.93 5.27 15.09
CA GLY A 468 1.19 5.45 13.66
C GLY A 468 0.08 4.84 12.80
N SER A 469 -0.42 3.64 13.14
CA SER A 469 -1.54 2.97 12.48
C SER A 469 -2.84 3.78 12.56
N VAL A 470 -3.13 4.41 13.70
CA VAL A 470 -4.33 5.27 13.80
C VAL A 470 -4.18 6.51 12.92
N TYR A 471 -3.04 7.20 12.97
CA TYR A 471 -2.82 8.36 12.08
C TYR A 471 -2.78 7.97 10.60
N HIS A 472 -2.35 6.75 10.28
CA HIS A 472 -2.38 6.18 8.94
C HIS A 472 -3.84 6.04 8.49
N ASN A 473 -4.69 5.42 9.30
CA ASN A 473 -6.12 5.24 9.01
C ASN A 473 -6.86 6.59 8.90
N MET A 474 -6.37 7.63 9.58
CA MET A 474 -6.85 9.01 9.44
C MET A 474 -6.24 9.77 8.25
N ALA A 475 -5.41 9.10 7.44
CA ALA A 475 -4.68 9.65 6.29
C ALA A 475 -3.83 10.91 6.57
N GLU A 476 -3.33 11.05 7.80
CA GLU A 476 -2.43 12.15 8.19
C GLU A 476 -0.96 11.81 7.87
N TYR A 477 -0.64 11.50 6.62
CA TYR A 477 0.57 10.77 6.19
C TYR A 477 1.94 11.29 6.71
N SER A 478 2.05 12.55 7.13
CA SER A 478 3.29 13.08 7.73
C SER A 478 3.55 12.56 9.16
N LYS A 479 2.51 12.28 9.95
CA LYS A 479 2.64 11.81 11.34
C LYS A 479 3.01 10.33 11.45
N PRO A 480 2.35 9.38 10.75
CA PRO A 480 2.65 7.96 10.84
C PRO A 480 4.10 7.65 10.54
N LEU A 481 4.68 8.25 9.50
CA LEU A 481 6.06 7.99 9.11
C LEU A 481 7.02 8.31 10.27
N SER A 482 6.82 9.44 10.97
CA SER A 482 7.61 9.78 12.15
C SER A 482 7.48 8.76 13.28
N PHE A 483 6.27 8.24 13.52
CA PHE A 483 6.04 7.23 14.55
C PHE A 483 6.64 5.87 14.18
N TYR A 484 6.48 5.43 12.93
CA TYR A 484 7.06 4.18 12.44
C TYR A 484 8.59 4.24 12.38
N GLU A 485 9.18 5.38 12.01
CA GLU A 485 10.64 5.59 12.05
C GLU A 485 11.18 5.53 13.49
N LYS A 486 10.47 6.13 14.45
CA LYS A 486 10.83 6.01 15.89
C LYS A 486 10.75 4.57 16.37
N ALA A 487 9.69 3.83 15.99
CA ALA A 487 9.55 2.43 16.33
C ALA A 487 10.69 1.58 15.73
N LEU A 488 11.01 1.81 14.45
CA LEU A 488 12.12 1.15 13.77
C LEU A 488 13.47 1.46 14.41
N GLU A 489 13.74 2.73 14.75
CA GLU A 489 14.98 3.15 15.40
C GLU A 489 15.15 2.46 16.77
N ILE A 490 14.06 2.33 17.53
CA ILE A 490 14.06 1.62 18.80
C ILE A 490 14.37 0.14 18.58
N GLN A 491 13.67 -0.52 17.67
CA GLN A 491 13.85 -1.94 17.40
C GLN A 491 15.26 -2.26 16.86
N GLN A 492 15.79 -1.44 15.95
CA GLN A 492 17.15 -1.61 15.40
C GLN A 492 18.25 -1.51 16.46
N LYS A 493 18.00 -0.81 17.58
CA LYS A 493 18.97 -0.70 18.68
C LYS A 493 18.99 -1.93 19.59
N ILE A 494 17.89 -2.68 19.67
CA ILE A 494 17.75 -3.79 20.62
C ILE A 494 17.85 -5.15 19.94
N LEU A 495 17.24 -5.28 18.76
CA LEU A 495 17.03 -6.55 18.11
C LEU A 495 18.15 -6.84 17.10
N PRO A 496 18.52 -8.11 16.89
CA PRO A 496 19.40 -8.51 15.80
C PRO A 496 18.87 -8.05 14.44
N SER A 497 19.76 -7.82 13.47
CA SER A 497 19.40 -7.27 12.16
C SER A 497 18.37 -8.09 11.37
N ASN A 498 18.22 -9.37 11.69
CA ASN A 498 17.29 -10.29 11.04
C ASN A 498 16.07 -10.65 11.92
N HIS A 499 15.78 -9.87 12.96
CA HIS A 499 14.62 -10.16 13.82
C HIS A 499 13.29 -9.91 13.09
N PRO A 500 12.27 -10.80 13.21
CA PRO A 500 10.99 -10.64 12.52
C PRO A 500 10.28 -9.31 12.78
N ASP A 501 10.31 -8.78 14.01
CA ASP A 501 9.72 -7.48 14.34
C ASP A 501 10.22 -6.30 13.49
N LEU A 502 11.48 -6.36 13.00
CA LEU A 502 12.00 -5.34 12.09
C LEU A 502 11.28 -5.39 10.74
N ALA A 503 10.91 -6.59 10.27
CA ALA A 503 10.13 -6.75 9.04
C ALA A 503 8.74 -6.10 9.16
N THR A 504 8.09 -6.20 10.33
CA THR A 504 6.80 -5.52 10.59
C THR A 504 6.94 -4.00 10.46
N SER A 505 7.99 -3.42 11.05
CA SER A 505 8.23 -1.97 10.94
C SER A 505 8.56 -1.54 9.51
N TYR A 506 9.35 -2.33 8.77
CA TYR A 506 9.58 -2.07 7.36
C TYR A 506 8.30 -2.18 6.51
N ASN A 507 7.42 -3.15 6.79
CA ASN A 507 6.12 -3.26 6.15
C ASN A 507 5.24 -2.03 6.41
N ASN A 508 5.19 -1.54 7.66
CA ASN A 508 4.42 -0.33 8.00
C ASN A 508 4.95 0.92 7.26
N ILE A 509 6.28 1.08 7.20
CA ILE A 509 6.92 2.19 6.46
C ILE A 509 6.69 2.05 4.95
N GLY A 510 6.81 0.83 4.41
CA GLY A 510 6.55 0.53 3.00
C GLY A 510 5.12 0.90 2.60
N SER A 511 4.13 0.54 3.43
CA SER A 511 2.72 0.90 3.22
C SER A 511 2.49 2.41 3.24
N MET A 512 3.27 3.17 4.02
CA MET A 512 3.21 4.63 3.98
C MET A 512 3.76 5.23 2.70
N TYR A 513 4.90 4.73 2.22
CA TYR A 513 5.40 5.18 0.92
C TYR A 513 4.46 4.80 -0.23
N ASP A 514 3.76 3.66 -0.15
CA ASP A 514 2.73 3.28 -1.12
C ASP A 514 1.58 4.29 -1.16
N ASN A 515 1.01 4.64 0.00
CA ASN A 515 -0.07 5.63 0.10
C ASN A 515 0.34 7.06 -0.32
N VAL A 516 1.62 7.40 -0.18
CA VAL A 516 2.17 8.70 -0.59
C VAL A 516 2.54 8.72 -2.09
N GLY A 517 2.45 7.58 -2.79
CA GLY A 517 2.73 7.44 -4.21
C GLY A 517 4.22 7.28 -4.55
N GLU A 518 5.06 6.99 -3.55
CA GLU A 518 6.50 6.75 -3.68
C GLU A 518 6.79 5.25 -3.82
N TYR A 519 6.23 4.63 -4.86
CA TYR A 519 6.18 3.17 -5.04
C TYR A 519 7.54 2.47 -5.03
N SER A 520 8.60 3.11 -5.54
CA SER A 520 9.96 2.52 -5.53
C SER A 520 10.53 2.40 -4.12
N LYS A 521 10.27 3.39 -3.25
CA LYS A 521 10.64 3.31 -1.83
C LYS A 521 9.81 2.26 -1.13
N ALA A 522 8.50 2.21 -1.39
CA ALA A 522 7.61 1.18 -0.85
C ALA A 522 8.13 -0.23 -1.13
N LEU A 523 8.45 -0.54 -2.39
CA LEU A 523 9.05 -1.82 -2.79
C LEU A 523 10.36 -2.09 -2.03
N SER A 524 11.27 -1.11 -1.94
CA SER A 524 12.54 -1.31 -1.23
C SER A 524 12.37 -1.68 0.24
N PHE A 525 11.34 -1.18 0.90
CA PHE A 525 11.03 -1.50 2.29
C PHE A 525 10.34 -2.86 2.41
N PHE A 526 9.38 -3.17 1.53
CA PHE A 526 8.75 -4.49 1.50
C PHE A 526 9.73 -5.62 1.14
N GLU A 527 10.68 -5.37 0.25
CA GLU A 527 11.75 -6.32 -0.10
C GLU A 527 12.69 -6.57 1.08
N LYS A 528 13.04 -5.53 1.86
CA LYS A 528 13.81 -5.70 3.10
C LYS A 528 13.05 -6.52 4.15
N ALA A 529 11.74 -6.28 4.29
CA ALA A 529 10.89 -7.06 5.19
C ALA A 529 10.87 -8.54 4.76
N LEU A 530 10.69 -8.79 3.46
CA LEU A 530 10.72 -10.12 2.88
C LEU A 530 12.08 -10.81 3.07
N GLU A 531 13.19 -10.12 2.84
CA GLU A 531 14.55 -10.66 3.02
C GLU A 531 14.79 -11.10 4.48
N ILE A 532 14.38 -10.27 5.44
CA ILE A 532 14.46 -10.62 6.87
C ILE A 532 13.65 -11.88 7.12
N GLN A 533 12.36 -11.89 6.77
CA GLN A 533 11.48 -13.03 7.00
C GLN A 533 11.99 -14.32 6.35
N GLN A 534 12.55 -14.25 5.13
CA GLN A 534 13.13 -15.41 4.45
C GLN A 534 14.35 -15.99 5.15
N LYS A 535 15.12 -15.17 5.89
CA LYS A 535 16.30 -15.62 6.64
C LYS A 535 15.94 -16.19 8.00
N THR A 536 14.89 -15.70 8.65
CA THR A 536 14.54 -16.06 10.03
C THR A 536 13.42 -17.10 10.15
N LEU A 537 12.50 -17.12 9.18
CA LEU A 537 11.31 -17.96 9.22
C LEU A 537 11.45 -19.11 8.22
N PHE A 538 10.73 -20.20 8.47
CA PHE A 538 10.66 -21.32 7.54
C PHE A 538 9.97 -20.85 6.24
N SER A 539 10.31 -21.46 5.10
CA SER A 539 9.90 -20.99 3.76
C SER A 539 8.39 -20.92 3.50
N ILE A 540 7.59 -21.47 4.41
CA ILE A 540 6.13 -21.55 4.33
C ILE A 540 5.41 -20.64 5.35
N HIS A 541 6.13 -19.85 6.16
CA HIS A 541 5.53 -19.04 7.23
C HIS A 541 4.48 -18.02 6.72
N PRO A 542 3.31 -17.87 7.37
CA PRO A 542 2.25 -16.94 6.96
C PRO A 542 2.69 -15.48 6.76
N ASP A 543 3.60 -14.97 7.59
CA ASP A 543 4.15 -13.62 7.45
C ASP A 543 4.86 -13.35 6.11
N LEU A 544 5.44 -14.38 5.47
CA LEU A 544 6.00 -14.26 4.11
C LEU A 544 4.91 -13.90 3.11
N ALA A 545 3.71 -14.48 3.27
CA ALA A 545 2.58 -14.21 2.40
C ALA A 545 2.08 -12.76 2.55
N ILE A 546 2.19 -12.16 3.74
CA ILE A 546 1.87 -10.74 3.95
C ILE A 546 2.81 -9.86 3.11
N SER A 547 4.11 -10.13 3.16
CA SER A 547 5.10 -9.38 2.38
C SER A 547 4.89 -9.56 0.88
N TYR A 548 4.61 -10.78 0.40
CA TYR A 548 4.25 -11.01 -1.00
C TYR A 548 2.97 -10.25 -1.42
N ASN A 549 1.94 -10.25 -0.58
CA ASN A 549 0.72 -9.49 -0.83
C ASN A 549 1.01 -7.98 -0.93
N ASN A 550 1.80 -7.41 -0.01
CA ASN A 550 2.16 -5.99 -0.03
C ASN A 550 2.93 -5.61 -1.31
N ILE A 551 3.93 -6.41 -1.71
CA ILE A 551 4.67 -6.21 -2.96
C ILE A 551 3.74 -6.32 -4.18
N GLY A 552 2.84 -7.30 -4.18
CA GLY A 552 1.83 -7.48 -5.22
C GLY A 552 0.91 -6.26 -5.38
N LEU A 553 0.45 -5.66 -4.28
CA LEU A 553 -0.37 -4.44 -4.30
C LEU A 553 0.36 -3.26 -4.93
N VAL A 554 1.66 -3.06 -4.62
CA VAL A 554 2.45 -1.99 -5.25
C VAL A 554 2.62 -2.25 -6.76
N HIS A 555 2.81 -3.51 -7.18
CA HIS A 555 2.86 -3.83 -8.60
C HIS A 555 1.53 -3.56 -9.32
N ILE A 556 0.36 -3.67 -8.65
CA ILE A 556 -0.91 -3.18 -9.22
C ILE A 556 -0.83 -1.67 -9.47
N LYS A 557 -0.35 -0.88 -8.50
CA LYS A 557 -0.22 0.58 -8.61
C LYS A 557 0.79 1.02 -9.66
N LEU A 558 1.80 0.19 -9.94
CA LEU A 558 2.77 0.36 -11.02
C LEU A 558 2.28 -0.17 -12.38
N GLY A 559 1.07 -0.71 -12.47
CA GLY A 559 0.51 -1.26 -13.72
C GLY A 559 1.16 -2.58 -14.17
N GLU A 560 1.97 -3.22 -13.32
CA GLU A 560 2.70 -4.45 -13.61
C GLU A 560 1.88 -5.69 -13.21
N TYR A 561 0.66 -5.81 -13.76
CA TYR A 561 -0.33 -6.80 -13.32
C TYR A 561 0.14 -8.27 -13.35
N PRO A 562 0.91 -8.74 -14.35
CA PRO A 562 1.42 -10.12 -14.32
C PRO A 562 2.37 -10.40 -13.15
N LYS A 563 3.20 -9.41 -12.76
CA LYS A 563 4.08 -9.56 -11.58
C LYS A 563 3.26 -9.56 -10.30
N ALA A 564 2.29 -8.66 -10.20
CA ALA A 564 1.37 -8.62 -9.06
C ALA A 564 0.66 -9.97 -8.87
N LEU A 565 0.11 -10.54 -9.95
CA LEU A 565 -0.53 -11.86 -9.92
C LEU A 565 0.42 -12.95 -9.43
N SER A 566 1.66 -12.98 -9.93
CA SER A 566 2.66 -13.96 -9.48
C SER A 566 2.97 -13.85 -7.98
N PHE A 567 3.04 -12.64 -7.44
CA PHE A 567 3.24 -12.44 -6.00
C PHE A 567 2.02 -12.88 -5.17
N PHE A 568 0.81 -12.59 -5.62
CA PHE A 568 -0.40 -13.06 -4.93
C PHE A 568 -0.56 -14.59 -5.01
N GLU A 569 -0.18 -15.22 -6.12
CA GLU A 569 -0.15 -16.68 -6.25
C GLU A 569 0.86 -17.30 -5.28
N LYS A 570 2.06 -16.72 -5.14
CA LYS A 570 3.03 -17.15 -4.11
C LYS A 570 2.49 -16.98 -2.70
N ALA A 571 1.83 -15.85 -2.41
CA ALA A 571 1.21 -15.62 -1.10
C ALA A 571 0.15 -16.69 -0.80
N LEU A 572 -0.70 -17.01 -1.78
CA LEU A 572 -1.72 -18.04 -1.66
C LEU A 572 -1.09 -19.43 -1.45
N GLU A 573 -0.07 -19.79 -2.23
CA GLU A 573 0.64 -21.08 -2.11
C GLU A 573 1.30 -21.23 -0.73
N THR A 574 2.00 -20.20 -0.24
CA THR A 574 2.59 -20.18 1.11
C THR A 574 1.54 -20.44 2.19
N GLN A 575 0.37 -19.78 2.09
CA GLN A 575 -0.72 -19.95 3.04
C GLN A 575 -1.40 -21.32 2.93
N GLN A 576 -1.59 -21.87 1.73
CA GLN A 576 -2.19 -23.19 1.53
C GLN A 576 -1.35 -24.32 2.14
N ASN A 577 -0.03 -24.13 2.20
CA ASN A 577 0.90 -25.10 2.76
C ASN A 577 0.98 -25.06 4.30
N THR A 578 0.52 -23.99 4.96
CA THR A 578 0.60 -23.82 6.44
C THR A 578 -0.72 -23.70 7.15
N LEU A 579 -1.73 -23.16 6.49
CA LEU A 579 -3.00 -22.81 7.12
C LEU A 579 -4.11 -23.78 6.68
N PRO A 580 -5.13 -23.99 7.53
CA PRO A 580 -6.33 -24.70 7.14
C PRO A 580 -6.98 -24.09 5.89
N SER A 581 -7.65 -24.91 5.07
CA SER A 581 -8.25 -24.47 3.80
C SER A 581 -9.37 -23.43 3.95
N ASN A 582 -9.93 -23.29 5.15
CA ASN A 582 -10.94 -22.31 5.54
C ASN A 582 -10.35 -21.08 6.25
N HIS A 583 -9.02 -20.91 6.28
CA HIS A 583 -8.39 -19.80 6.99
C HIS A 583 -8.69 -18.43 6.33
N PRO A 584 -9.07 -17.38 7.09
CA PRO A 584 -9.39 -16.06 6.54
C PRO A 584 -8.29 -15.41 5.68
N SER A 585 -7.01 -15.60 6.01
CA SER A 585 -5.88 -15.12 5.19
C SER A 585 -5.87 -15.63 3.75
N LEU A 586 -6.35 -16.86 3.49
CA LEU A 586 -6.49 -17.38 2.12
C LEU A 586 -7.50 -16.54 1.33
N ALA A 587 -8.60 -16.14 1.97
CA ALA A 587 -9.60 -15.27 1.35
C ALA A 587 -9.02 -13.88 1.01
N THR A 588 -8.11 -13.34 1.82
CA THR A 588 -7.41 -12.10 1.49
C THR A 588 -6.59 -12.25 0.21
N SER A 589 -5.83 -13.33 0.06
CA SER A 589 -5.04 -13.60 -1.14
C SER A 589 -5.93 -13.83 -2.37
N TYR A 590 -7.03 -14.58 -2.24
CA TYR A 590 -8.04 -14.73 -3.31
C TYR A 590 -8.66 -13.39 -3.72
N ASN A 591 -8.97 -12.51 -2.76
CA ASN A 591 -9.47 -11.16 -3.07
C ASN A 591 -8.43 -10.31 -3.82
N SER A 592 -7.15 -10.40 -3.45
CA SER A 592 -6.06 -9.72 -4.18
C SER A 592 -5.90 -10.25 -5.62
N ILE A 593 -5.98 -11.58 -5.80
CA ILE A 593 -6.01 -12.23 -7.11
C ILE A 593 -7.23 -11.77 -7.93
N GLY A 594 -8.40 -11.65 -7.29
CA GLY A 594 -9.61 -11.12 -7.92
C GLY A 594 -9.41 -9.69 -8.41
N CYS A 595 -8.84 -8.83 -7.56
CA CYS A 595 -8.57 -7.43 -7.89
C CYS A 595 -7.61 -7.26 -9.07
N VAL A 596 -6.49 -8.00 -9.10
CA VAL A 596 -5.55 -7.91 -10.25
C VAL A 596 -6.19 -8.45 -11.53
N ASN A 597 -7.00 -9.52 -11.45
CA ASN A 597 -7.71 -10.03 -12.61
C ASN A 597 -8.77 -9.05 -13.14
N GLU A 598 -9.45 -8.30 -12.26
CA GLU A 598 -10.32 -7.18 -12.64
C GLU A 598 -9.52 -6.13 -13.43
N LYS A 599 -8.35 -5.71 -12.93
CA LYS A 599 -7.46 -4.74 -13.62
C LYS A 599 -6.90 -5.26 -14.94
N MET A 600 -6.80 -6.58 -15.09
CA MET A 600 -6.42 -7.23 -16.36
C MET A 600 -7.62 -7.42 -17.32
N GLY A 601 -8.84 -7.02 -16.93
CA GLY A 601 -10.06 -7.22 -17.71
C GLY A 601 -10.55 -8.67 -17.73
N LYS A 602 -10.01 -9.56 -16.89
CA LYS A 602 -10.40 -10.97 -16.78
C LYS A 602 -11.53 -11.12 -15.74
N TYR A 603 -12.70 -10.59 -16.08
CA TYR A 603 -13.80 -10.45 -15.11
C TYR A 603 -14.36 -11.79 -14.59
N SER A 604 -14.40 -12.84 -15.42
CA SER A 604 -14.88 -14.16 -14.99
C SER A 604 -13.98 -14.79 -13.92
N THR A 605 -12.66 -14.73 -14.10
CA THR A 605 -11.69 -15.24 -13.11
C THR A 605 -11.64 -14.35 -11.87
N ALA A 606 -11.84 -13.03 -12.03
CA ALA A 606 -11.97 -12.12 -10.91
C ALA A 606 -13.17 -12.49 -10.02
N LEU A 607 -14.34 -12.70 -10.63
CA LEU A 607 -15.56 -13.09 -9.92
C LEU A 607 -15.37 -14.42 -9.17
N LEU A 608 -14.82 -15.44 -9.83
CA LEU A 608 -14.54 -16.75 -9.21
C LEU A 608 -13.62 -16.62 -7.98
N SER A 609 -12.61 -15.75 -8.06
CA SER A 609 -11.68 -15.54 -6.94
C SER A 609 -12.36 -14.85 -5.76
N HIS A 610 -13.17 -13.81 -6.02
CA HIS A 610 -13.93 -13.14 -4.97
C HIS A 610 -15.02 -14.03 -4.35
N GLU A 611 -15.70 -14.85 -5.15
CA GLU A 611 -16.66 -15.84 -4.67
C GLU A 611 -15.99 -16.90 -3.78
N LYS A 612 -14.78 -17.35 -4.15
CA LYS A 612 -14.01 -18.28 -3.32
C LYS A 612 -13.57 -17.65 -1.99
N ALA A 613 -13.14 -16.39 -2.03
CA ALA A 613 -12.84 -15.62 -0.82
C ALA A 613 -14.06 -15.50 0.10
N LEU A 614 -15.24 -15.20 -0.48
CA LEU A 614 -16.50 -15.10 0.26
C LEU A 614 -16.89 -16.45 0.89
N GLU A 615 -16.76 -17.56 0.15
CA GLU A 615 -17.06 -18.91 0.65
C GLU A 615 -16.19 -19.27 1.88
N ILE A 616 -14.88 -19.03 1.79
CA ILE A 616 -13.93 -19.28 2.89
C ILE A 616 -14.31 -18.45 4.13
N GLN A 617 -14.61 -17.17 3.93
CA GLN A 617 -14.98 -16.27 5.03
C GLN A 617 -16.31 -16.70 5.69
N GLN A 618 -17.30 -17.15 4.93
CA GLN A 618 -18.59 -17.61 5.45
C GLN A 618 -18.47 -18.87 6.31
N GLN A 619 -17.45 -19.72 6.09
CA GLN A 619 -17.22 -20.93 6.86
C GLN A 619 -16.61 -20.66 8.24
N THR A 620 -15.87 -19.56 8.40
CA THR A 620 -14.98 -19.34 9.56
C THR A 620 -15.32 -18.08 10.37
N LEU A 621 -15.84 -17.04 9.71
CA LEU A 621 -16.13 -15.75 10.32
C LEU A 621 -17.61 -15.62 10.72
N SER A 622 -17.91 -14.67 11.60
CA SER A 622 -19.29 -14.31 11.94
C SER A 622 -20.03 -13.76 10.71
N SER A 623 -21.36 -13.93 10.66
CA SER A 623 -22.16 -13.47 9.50
C SER A 623 -22.15 -11.95 9.31
N ASN A 624 -21.76 -11.20 10.34
CA ASN A 624 -21.59 -9.75 10.33
C ASN A 624 -20.11 -9.32 10.18
N HIS A 625 -19.19 -10.22 9.85
CA HIS A 625 -17.78 -9.86 9.75
C HIS A 625 -17.50 -8.83 8.60
N PRO A 626 -16.75 -7.74 8.84
CA PRO A 626 -16.47 -6.72 7.81
C PRO A 626 -15.83 -7.25 6.52
N SER A 627 -14.92 -8.23 6.62
CA SER A 627 -14.34 -8.90 5.44
C SER A 627 -15.36 -9.52 4.48
N LEU A 628 -16.53 -9.99 4.96
CA LEU A 628 -17.61 -10.46 4.09
C LEU A 628 -18.18 -9.30 3.27
N ALA A 629 -18.40 -8.13 3.90
CA ALA A 629 -18.85 -6.92 3.22
C ALA A 629 -17.82 -6.45 2.18
N ALA A 630 -16.51 -6.54 2.48
CA ALA A 630 -15.46 -6.24 1.52
C ALA A 630 -15.52 -7.17 0.28
N SER A 631 -15.70 -8.48 0.48
CA SER A 631 -15.86 -9.44 -0.62
C SER A 631 -17.11 -9.17 -1.45
N TYR A 632 -18.26 -8.90 -0.82
CA TYR A 632 -19.48 -8.48 -1.54
C TYR A 632 -19.29 -7.17 -2.33
N ASN A 633 -18.57 -6.20 -1.77
CA ASN A 633 -18.24 -4.97 -2.47
C ASN A 633 -17.35 -5.23 -3.71
N ASN A 634 -16.34 -6.08 -3.59
CA ASN A 634 -15.49 -6.47 -4.73
C ASN A 634 -16.31 -7.18 -5.82
N ILE A 635 -17.19 -8.11 -5.45
CA ILE A 635 -18.12 -8.78 -6.38
C ILE A 635 -19.04 -7.75 -7.06
N GLY A 636 -19.55 -6.77 -6.31
CA GLY A 636 -20.38 -5.71 -6.86
C GLY A 636 -19.64 -4.80 -7.85
N LEU A 637 -18.36 -4.51 -7.61
CA LEU A 637 -17.50 -3.75 -8.53
C LEU A 637 -17.30 -4.51 -9.84
N VAL A 638 -17.01 -5.81 -9.80
CA VAL A 638 -16.90 -6.65 -11.00
C VAL A 638 -18.23 -6.70 -11.76
N HIS A 639 -19.35 -6.90 -11.07
CA HIS A 639 -20.69 -6.87 -11.68
C HIS A 639 -20.99 -5.52 -12.36
N THR A 640 -20.54 -4.41 -11.77
CA THR A 640 -20.66 -3.07 -12.38
C THR A 640 -19.85 -2.98 -13.67
N LYS A 641 -18.61 -3.49 -13.68
CA LYS A 641 -17.72 -3.49 -14.86
C LYS A 641 -18.21 -4.37 -16.00
N ILE A 642 -18.96 -5.43 -15.70
CA ILE A 642 -19.59 -6.30 -16.73
C ILE A 642 -21.03 -5.85 -17.09
N GLY A 643 -21.51 -4.73 -16.55
CA GLY A 643 -22.83 -4.18 -16.86
C GLY A 643 -24.02 -4.91 -16.22
N GLU A 644 -23.79 -5.80 -15.24
CA GLU A 644 -24.84 -6.51 -14.50
C GLU A 644 -25.29 -5.70 -13.27
N TYR A 645 -25.83 -4.51 -13.52
CA TYR A 645 -26.11 -3.50 -12.48
C TYR A 645 -27.06 -3.96 -11.36
N SER A 646 -28.01 -4.86 -11.65
CA SER A 646 -28.92 -5.40 -10.62
C SER A 646 -28.19 -6.28 -9.61
N LYS A 647 -27.28 -7.14 -10.07
CA LYS A 647 -26.43 -7.97 -9.20
C LYS A 647 -25.42 -7.13 -8.44
N ALA A 648 -24.89 -6.07 -9.07
CA ALA A 648 -24.02 -5.11 -8.41
C ALA A 648 -24.74 -4.44 -7.22
N LEU A 649 -25.93 -3.88 -7.44
CA LEU A 649 -26.75 -3.30 -6.36
C LEU A 649 -27.07 -4.30 -5.25
N SER A 650 -27.41 -5.54 -5.60
CA SER A 650 -27.67 -6.59 -4.62
C SER A 650 -26.45 -6.89 -3.76
N SER A 651 -25.26 -6.95 -4.37
CA SER A 651 -24.00 -7.25 -3.67
C SER A 651 -23.64 -6.11 -2.72
N HIS A 652 -23.70 -4.85 -3.19
CA HIS A 652 -23.46 -3.68 -2.34
C HIS A 652 -24.50 -3.53 -1.23
N ALA A 653 -25.76 -3.93 -1.46
CA ALA A 653 -26.80 -3.90 -0.43
C ALA A 653 -26.54 -4.93 0.69
N GLU A 654 -26.08 -6.15 0.36
CA GLU A 654 -25.67 -7.12 1.39
C GLU A 654 -24.42 -6.65 2.13
N ALA A 655 -23.44 -6.04 1.45
CA ALA A 655 -22.29 -5.42 2.12
C ALA A 655 -22.73 -4.34 3.13
N LEU A 656 -23.65 -3.46 2.72
CA LEU A 656 -24.19 -2.41 3.58
C LEU A 656 -24.94 -2.99 4.79
N LYS A 657 -25.74 -4.04 4.59
CA LYS A 657 -26.49 -4.72 5.64
C LYS A 657 -25.56 -5.37 6.67
N ILE A 658 -24.47 -6.01 6.23
CA ILE A 658 -23.44 -6.55 7.12
C ILE A 658 -22.85 -5.41 7.95
N GLN A 659 -22.41 -4.32 7.31
CA GLN A 659 -21.84 -3.16 8.01
C GLN A 659 -22.81 -2.55 9.03
N GLN A 660 -24.10 -2.47 8.71
CA GLN A 660 -25.16 -1.98 9.63
C GLN A 660 -25.31 -2.84 10.90
N GLN A 661 -24.97 -4.13 10.82
CA GLN A 661 -25.02 -5.03 11.98
C GLN A 661 -23.76 -4.96 12.84
N THR A 662 -22.65 -4.43 12.31
CA THR A 662 -21.32 -4.49 12.94
C THR A 662 -20.87 -3.17 13.50
N PHE A 663 -21.15 -2.08 12.80
CA PHE A 663 -20.59 -0.77 13.06
C PHE A 663 -21.65 0.25 13.48
N SER A 664 -21.20 1.32 14.15
CA SER A 664 -22.02 2.51 14.40
C SER A 664 -22.24 3.27 13.09
N SER A 665 -23.37 3.99 12.95
CA SER A 665 -23.82 4.56 11.67
C SER A 665 -22.86 5.53 10.96
N ASN A 666 -21.77 5.93 11.60
CA ASN A 666 -20.79 6.86 11.05
C ASN A 666 -19.49 6.18 10.57
N HIS A 667 -19.38 4.84 10.63
CA HIS A 667 -18.15 4.15 10.22
C HIS A 667 -17.76 4.43 8.75
N PRO A 668 -16.46 4.62 8.44
CA PRO A 668 -15.99 4.90 7.08
C PRO A 668 -16.47 3.90 6.01
N ASP A 669 -16.56 2.61 6.36
CA ASP A 669 -17.04 1.56 5.44
C ASP A 669 -18.44 1.80 4.87
N PHE A 670 -19.33 2.51 5.59
CA PHE A 670 -20.63 2.89 5.04
C PHE A 670 -20.48 3.83 3.84
N ALA A 671 -19.53 4.77 3.92
CA ALA A 671 -19.26 5.70 2.84
C ALA A 671 -18.75 4.97 1.59
N THR A 672 -17.91 3.94 1.75
CA THR A 672 -17.46 3.07 0.65
C THR A 672 -18.64 2.39 -0.04
N SER A 673 -19.53 1.76 0.73
CA SER A 673 -20.71 1.08 0.16
C SER A 673 -21.68 2.05 -0.52
N TYR A 674 -21.94 3.22 0.08
CA TYR A 674 -22.78 4.25 -0.54
C TYR A 674 -22.14 4.83 -1.82
N ASN A 675 -20.82 5.02 -1.84
CA ASN A 675 -20.11 5.45 -3.05
C ASN A 675 -20.21 4.39 -4.16
N ASN A 676 -20.07 3.11 -3.85
CA ASN A 676 -20.24 2.04 -4.82
C ASN A 676 -21.67 1.99 -5.38
N ILE A 677 -22.69 2.06 -4.51
CA ILE A 677 -24.11 2.15 -4.92
C ILE A 677 -24.35 3.39 -5.79
N GLY A 678 -23.79 4.53 -5.42
CA GLY A 678 -23.85 5.77 -6.19
C GLY A 678 -23.23 5.61 -7.58
N SER A 679 -22.08 4.93 -7.68
CA SER A 679 -21.43 4.62 -8.95
C SER A 679 -22.27 3.71 -9.84
N VAL A 680 -23.00 2.75 -9.27
CA VAL A 680 -23.95 1.93 -10.04
C VAL A 680 -25.11 2.78 -10.57
N TYR A 681 -25.73 3.61 -9.72
CA TYR A 681 -26.79 4.52 -10.17
C TYR A 681 -26.32 5.55 -11.20
N HIS A 682 -25.08 6.01 -11.09
CA HIS A 682 -24.45 6.88 -12.08
C HIS A 682 -24.31 6.16 -13.43
N SER A 683 -23.91 4.89 -13.39
CA SER A 683 -23.75 4.02 -14.57
C SER A 683 -25.09 3.64 -15.22
N THR A 684 -26.19 3.58 -14.44
CA THR A 684 -27.55 3.36 -14.96
C THR A 684 -28.28 4.65 -15.36
N GLY A 685 -27.63 5.82 -15.26
CA GLY A 685 -28.21 7.12 -15.60
C GLY A 685 -29.24 7.64 -14.58
N GLU A 686 -29.31 7.05 -13.38
CA GLU A 686 -30.18 7.49 -12.28
C GLU A 686 -29.48 8.58 -11.44
N TYR A 687 -29.14 9.71 -12.07
CA TYR A 687 -28.27 10.74 -11.48
C TYR A 687 -28.75 11.28 -10.12
N SER A 688 -30.06 11.43 -9.91
CA SER A 688 -30.60 11.88 -8.61
C SER A 688 -30.34 10.89 -7.48
N LYS A 689 -30.46 9.58 -7.74
CA LYS A 689 -30.12 8.55 -6.76
C LYS A 689 -28.62 8.44 -6.55
N ALA A 690 -27.83 8.59 -7.62
CA ALA A 690 -26.38 8.62 -7.54
C ALA A 690 -25.91 9.76 -6.61
N LEU A 691 -26.43 10.97 -6.83
CA LEU A 691 -26.13 12.14 -6.00
C LEU A 691 -26.51 11.90 -4.55
N SER A 692 -27.73 11.41 -4.27
CA SER A 692 -28.17 11.12 -2.90
C SER A 692 -27.26 10.11 -2.19
N SER A 693 -26.80 9.06 -2.89
CA SER A 693 -25.88 8.08 -2.32
C SER A 693 -24.49 8.67 -2.05
N HIS A 694 -23.93 9.44 -2.99
CA HIS A 694 -22.63 10.08 -2.79
C HIS A 694 -22.66 11.17 -1.71
N GLU A 695 -23.77 11.91 -1.59
CA GLU A 695 -23.96 12.91 -0.52
C GLU A 695 -24.04 12.25 0.86
N LYS A 696 -24.69 11.07 0.98
CA LYS A 696 -24.67 10.29 2.23
C LYS A 696 -23.28 9.81 2.58
N ALA A 697 -22.52 9.30 1.60
CA ALA A 697 -21.12 8.91 1.81
C ALA A 697 -20.27 10.11 2.29
N PHE A 698 -20.46 11.27 1.66
CA PHE A 698 -19.80 12.51 2.03
C PHE A 698 -20.15 12.99 3.44
N GLU A 699 -21.43 12.94 3.84
CA GLU A 699 -21.87 13.32 5.18
C GLU A 699 -21.24 12.43 6.27
N ILE A 700 -21.15 11.11 6.01
CA ILE A 700 -20.52 10.16 6.93
C ILE A 700 -19.03 10.50 7.12
N GLN A 701 -18.31 10.72 6.02
CA GLN A 701 -16.90 11.07 6.03
C GLN A 701 -16.63 12.41 6.73
N LEU A 702 -17.50 13.41 6.55
CA LEU A 702 -17.37 14.71 7.25
C LEU A 702 -17.49 14.59 8.77
N LYS A 703 -18.23 13.59 9.27
CA LYS A 703 -18.41 13.36 10.72
C LYS A 703 -17.23 12.62 11.35
N THR A 704 -16.47 11.84 10.59
CA THR A 704 -15.43 10.94 11.12
C THR A 704 -14.01 11.30 10.72
N LEU A 705 -13.84 11.98 9.59
CA LEU A 705 -12.54 12.28 9.01
C LEU A 705 -12.24 13.78 9.10
N SER A 706 -10.95 14.12 9.04
CA SER A 706 -10.52 15.51 8.96
C SER A 706 -10.96 16.14 7.63
N SER A 707 -11.18 17.46 7.61
CA SER A 707 -11.61 18.19 6.39
C SER A 707 -10.65 18.08 5.20
N ILE A 708 -9.41 17.61 5.42
CA ILE A 708 -8.39 17.43 4.40
C ILE A 708 -8.22 15.96 3.96
N HIS A 709 -9.00 15.03 4.51
CA HIS A 709 -8.85 13.60 4.23
C HIS A 709 -9.03 13.26 2.74
N PRO A 710 -8.18 12.40 2.13
CA PRO A 710 -8.28 12.00 0.72
C PRO A 710 -9.64 11.41 0.32
N ASP A 711 -10.29 10.64 1.20
CA ASP A 711 -11.64 10.10 0.95
C ASP A 711 -12.71 11.17 0.68
N LEU A 712 -12.58 12.38 1.28
CA LEU A 712 -13.47 13.50 0.96
C LEU A 712 -13.25 13.99 -0.47
N ALA A 713 -12.01 13.95 -0.97
CA ALA A 713 -11.71 14.27 -2.36
C ALA A 713 -12.34 13.25 -3.32
N ILE A 714 -12.38 11.96 -2.96
CA ILE A 714 -13.10 10.92 -3.73
C ILE A 714 -14.59 11.26 -3.81
N SER A 715 -15.21 11.62 -2.69
CA SER A 715 -16.63 12.00 -2.65
C SER A 715 -16.91 13.25 -3.50
N TYR A 716 -16.06 14.28 -3.42
CA TYR A 716 -16.16 15.45 -4.29
C TYR A 716 -16.04 15.07 -5.78
N MET A 717 -15.12 14.17 -6.14
CA MET A 717 -15.00 13.70 -7.52
C MET A 717 -16.22 12.92 -8.00
N ASN A 718 -16.78 12.05 -7.17
CA ASN A 718 -17.98 11.29 -7.53
C ASN A 718 -19.17 12.22 -7.76
N ILE A 719 -19.40 13.17 -6.85
CA ILE A 719 -20.45 14.19 -6.98
C ILE A 719 -20.20 15.07 -8.23
N GLY A 720 -18.96 15.53 -8.43
CA GLY A 720 -18.57 16.30 -9.61
C GLY A 720 -18.82 15.54 -10.92
N SER A 721 -18.57 14.23 -10.94
CA SER A 721 -18.82 13.36 -12.11
C SER A 721 -20.30 13.18 -12.43
N VAL A 722 -21.16 13.17 -11.40
CA VAL A 722 -22.61 13.18 -11.60
C VAL A 722 -23.06 14.51 -12.20
N TYR A 723 -22.63 15.65 -11.64
CA TYR A 723 -22.95 16.97 -12.20
C TYR A 723 -22.41 17.17 -13.62
N HIS A 724 -21.23 16.63 -13.92
CA HIS A 724 -20.65 16.65 -15.26
C HIS A 724 -21.56 15.95 -16.27
N ASN A 725 -22.04 14.74 -15.95
CA ASN A 725 -22.96 13.98 -16.80
C ASN A 725 -24.39 14.56 -16.84
N MET A 726 -24.75 15.42 -15.87
CA MET A 726 -25.99 16.21 -15.90
C MET A 726 -25.85 17.52 -16.70
N GLY A 727 -24.69 17.81 -17.30
CA GLY A 727 -24.46 19.05 -18.04
C GLY A 727 -24.28 20.30 -17.17
N GLU A 728 -24.19 20.15 -15.85
CA GLU A 728 -24.04 21.24 -14.88
C GLU A 728 -22.54 21.53 -14.65
N TYR A 729 -21.84 21.93 -15.72
CA TYR A 729 -20.38 21.98 -15.78
C TYR A 729 -19.73 22.88 -14.73
N LEU A 730 -20.32 24.03 -14.41
CA LEU A 730 -19.78 24.93 -13.38
C LEU A 730 -19.82 24.31 -11.97
N LYS A 731 -20.87 23.54 -11.66
CA LYS A 731 -20.95 22.80 -10.39
C LYS A 731 -19.92 21.69 -10.37
N ALA A 732 -19.82 20.92 -11.46
CA ALA A 732 -18.81 19.87 -11.60
C ALA A 732 -17.39 20.40 -11.39
N LEU A 733 -17.06 21.54 -12.02
CA LEU A 733 -15.77 22.21 -11.87
C LEU A 733 -15.50 22.59 -10.42
N SER A 734 -16.46 23.21 -9.74
CA SER A 734 -16.32 23.59 -8.33
C SER A 734 -16.02 22.38 -7.43
N PHE A 735 -16.68 21.24 -7.68
CA PHE A 735 -16.41 20.01 -6.93
C PHE A 735 -15.04 19.41 -7.25
N PHE A 736 -14.63 19.36 -8.53
CA PHE A 736 -13.31 18.86 -8.89
C PHE A 736 -12.17 19.75 -8.40
N GLU A 737 -12.35 21.07 -8.36
CA GLU A 737 -11.40 22.02 -7.78
C GLU A 737 -11.24 21.82 -6.28
N LYS A 738 -12.34 21.61 -5.54
CA LYS A 738 -12.28 21.24 -4.12
C LYS A 738 -11.55 19.92 -3.90
N ALA A 739 -11.82 18.91 -4.73
CA ALA A 739 -11.11 17.63 -4.66
C ALA A 739 -9.60 17.81 -4.91
N LEU A 740 -9.23 18.63 -5.89
CA LEU A 740 -7.84 18.96 -6.18
C LEU A 740 -7.18 19.69 -5.01
N GLU A 741 -7.84 20.70 -4.43
CA GLU A 741 -7.33 21.46 -3.28
C GLU A 741 -7.11 20.55 -2.06
N THR A 742 -8.07 19.68 -1.74
CA THR A 742 -7.96 18.69 -0.66
C THR A 742 -6.74 17.79 -0.86
N ARG A 743 -6.56 17.25 -2.07
CA ARG A 743 -5.41 16.39 -2.40
C ARG A 743 -4.07 17.14 -2.38
N GLN A 744 -4.04 18.40 -2.82
CA GLN A 744 -2.81 19.21 -2.77
C GLN A 744 -2.34 19.49 -1.34
N LYS A 745 -3.26 19.51 -0.36
CA LYS A 745 -2.93 19.71 1.05
C LYS A 745 -2.38 18.44 1.73
N THR A 746 -2.71 17.26 1.23
CA THR A 746 -2.35 15.97 1.88
C THR A 746 -1.36 15.11 1.12
N LEU A 747 -1.29 15.25 -0.20
CA LEU A 747 -0.47 14.41 -1.07
C LEU A 747 0.69 15.21 -1.69
N PRO A 748 1.83 14.56 -1.99
CA PRO A 748 2.91 15.20 -2.73
C PRO A 748 2.47 15.66 -4.12
N SER A 749 3.14 16.69 -4.64
CA SER A 749 2.87 17.23 -6.00
C SER A 749 3.03 16.22 -7.15
N SER A 750 3.71 15.10 -6.93
CA SER A 750 3.88 13.99 -7.87
C SER A 750 2.88 12.85 -7.68
N HIS A 751 1.90 12.97 -6.78
CA HIS A 751 0.96 11.88 -6.53
C HIS A 751 -0.01 11.67 -7.72
N PRO A 752 -0.23 10.43 -8.20
CA PRO A 752 -1.11 10.14 -9.35
C PRO A 752 -2.54 10.67 -9.21
N ASP A 753 -3.12 10.64 -8.01
CA ASP A 753 -4.44 11.22 -7.74
C ASP A 753 -4.60 12.69 -8.17
N LEU A 754 -3.54 13.50 -8.11
CA LEU A 754 -3.58 14.88 -8.62
C LEU A 754 -3.78 14.91 -10.13
N ALA A 755 -3.16 13.96 -10.85
CA ALA A 755 -3.35 13.82 -12.29
C ALA A 755 -4.80 13.44 -12.62
N THR A 756 -5.43 12.56 -11.83
CA THR A 756 -6.84 12.21 -12.01
C THR A 756 -7.76 13.42 -11.82
N SER A 757 -7.50 14.25 -10.80
CA SER A 757 -8.24 15.52 -10.62
C SER A 757 -8.08 16.47 -11.81
N TYR A 758 -6.85 16.63 -12.31
CA TYR A 758 -6.60 17.47 -13.49
C TYR A 758 -7.25 16.94 -14.76
N ASN A 759 -7.24 15.63 -15.00
CA ASN A 759 -7.93 15.01 -16.14
C ASN A 759 -9.45 15.25 -16.08
N ASN A 760 -10.06 15.15 -14.90
CA ASN A 760 -11.49 15.44 -14.73
C ASN A 760 -11.82 16.91 -14.99
N ILE A 761 -10.99 17.84 -14.51
CA ILE A 761 -11.12 19.27 -14.81
C ILE A 761 -10.95 19.52 -16.32
N GLY A 762 -9.97 18.87 -16.94
CA GLY A 762 -9.73 18.93 -18.38
C GLY A 762 -10.96 18.46 -19.19
N SER A 763 -11.59 17.36 -18.77
CA SER A 763 -12.82 16.84 -19.37
C SER A 763 -14.00 17.81 -19.24
N VAL A 764 -14.13 18.53 -18.12
CA VAL A 764 -15.15 19.58 -17.97
C VAL A 764 -14.90 20.72 -18.95
N TYR A 765 -13.66 21.21 -19.06
CA TYR A 765 -13.34 22.28 -20.01
C TYR A 765 -13.52 21.85 -21.47
N ASP A 766 -13.24 20.58 -21.80
CA ASP A 766 -13.50 20.03 -23.14
C ASP A 766 -15.00 20.09 -23.48
N ASN A 767 -15.85 19.62 -22.58
CA ASN A 767 -17.31 19.69 -22.74
C ASN A 767 -17.88 21.12 -22.66
N MET A 768 -17.12 22.08 -22.13
CA MET A 768 -17.46 23.51 -22.17
C MET A 768 -16.95 24.22 -23.44
N GLY A 769 -16.24 23.52 -24.34
CA GLY A 769 -15.66 24.10 -25.55
C GLY A 769 -14.41 24.97 -25.30
N GLU A 770 -13.85 24.93 -24.09
CA GLU A 770 -12.68 25.69 -23.66
C GLU A 770 -11.39 24.87 -23.89
N TYR A 771 -11.15 24.47 -25.15
CA TYR A 771 -10.14 23.47 -25.52
C TYR A 771 -8.71 23.79 -25.07
N SER A 772 -8.33 25.07 -25.07
CA SER A 772 -6.99 25.47 -24.59
C SER A 772 -6.78 25.19 -23.09
N LYS A 773 -7.83 25.39 -22.27
CA LYS A 773 -7.78 25.04 -20.85
C LYS A 773 -7.80 23.53 -20.66
N ALA A 774 -8.62 22.82 -21.45
CA ALA A 774 -8.66 21.36 -21.42
C ALA A 774 -7.28 20.73 -21.68
N LEU A 775 -6.58 21.18 -22.72
CA LEU A 775 -5.20 20.75 -23.01
C LEU A 775 -4.25 21.07 -21.87
N LEU A 776 -4.27 22.31 -21.33
CA LEU A 776 -3.41 22.70 -20.21
C LEU A 776 -3.55 21.77 -19.00
N PHE A 777 -4.77 21.40 -18.63
CA PHE A 777 -5.02 20.52 -17.49
C PHE A 777 -4.65 19.07 -17.78
N ASN A 778 -4.95 18.54 -18.97
CA ASN A 778 -4.54 17.20 -19.37
C ASN A 778 -3.01 17.07 -19.48
N GLU A 779 -2.30 18.12 -19.92
CA GLU A 779 -0.83 18.16 -19.95
C GLU A 779 -0.22 18.18 -18.55
N LYS A 780 -0.83 18.90 -17.60
CA LYS A 780 -0.43 18.84 -16.18
C LYS A 780 -0.59 17.42 -15.62
N ALA A 781 -1.70 16.75 -15.92
CA ALA A 781 -1.93 15.36 -15.52
C ALA A 781 -0.86 14.43 -16.11
N LEU A 782 -0.60 14.54 -17.42
CA LEU A 782 0.42 13.77 -18.11
C LEU A 782 1.81 13.97 -17.50
N LYS A 783 2.19 15.21 -17.19
CA LYS A 783 3.49 15.53 -16.58
C LYS A 783 3.67 14.91 -15.20
N ILE A 784 2.60 14.88 -14.38
CA ILE A 784 2.64 14.20 -13.08
C ILE A 784 2.86 12.71 -13.28
N GLN A 785 2.04 12.06 -14.10
CA GLN A 785 2.15 10.62 -14.35
C GLN A 785 3.52 10.22 -14.92
N GLN A 786 4.08 11.01 -15.84
CA GLN A 786 5.44 10.78 -16.38
C GLN A 786 6.53 10.88 -15.32
N LYS A 787 6.32 11.70 -14.28
CA LYS A 787 7.26 11.83 -13.17
C LYS A 787 7.11 10.69 -12.17
N THR A 788 5.89 10.23 -11.91
CA THR A 788 5.61 9.17 -10.93
C THR A 788 6.01 7.79 -11.45
N PHE A 789 5.69 7.50 -12.71
CA PHE A 789 5.91 6.19 -13.31
C PHE A 789 7.21 6.21 -14.12
N PHE A 790 8.25 5.55 -13.58
CA PHE A 790 9.54 5.39 -14.26
C PHE A 790 9.48 4.48 -15.51
N SER A 791 8.36 3.76 -15.68
CA SER A 791 8.05 2.86 -16.79
C SER A 791 6.71 3.23 -17.44
N ILE A 792 6.33 2.50 -18.50
CA ILE A 792 5.06 2.69 -19.19
C ILE A 792 3.90 2.24 -18.26
N HIS A 793 2.95 3.13 -17.99
CA HIS A 793 1.78 2.90 -17.12
C HIS A 793 0.45 3.11 -17.86
N PRO A 794 -0.61 2.31 -17.60
CA PRO A 794 -1.93 2.49 -18.21
C PRO A 794 -2.52 3.91 -18.06
N ASP A 795 -2.30 4.58 -16.93
CA ASP A 795 -2.83 5.93 -16.70
C ASP A 795 -2.27 6.99 -17.66
N LEU A 796 -1.04 6.80 -18.17
CA LEU A 796 -0.48 7.67 -19.22
C LEU A 796 -1.33 7.61 -20.48
N ALA A 797 -1.84 6.42 -20.84
CA ALA A 797 -2.73 6.25 -21.99
C ALA A 797 -4.05 7.00 -21.81
N THR A 798 -4.55 7.11 -20.57
CA THR A 798 -5.77 7.89 -20.27
C THR A 798 -5.55 9.38 -20.56
N SER A 799 -4.43 9.95 -20.11
CA SER A 799 -4.11 11.36 -20.39
C SER A 799 -3.87 11.62 -21.88
N PHE A 800 -3.16 10.74 -22.58
CA PHE A 800 -3.01 10.83 -24.04
C PHE A 800 -4.35 10.71 -24.79
N ASN A 801 -5.25 9.85 -24.33
CA ASN A 801 -6.59 9.75 -24.92
C ASN A 801 -7.39 11.04 -24.71
N ASN A 802 -7.37 11.63 -23.51
CA ASN A 802 -8.06 12.90 -23.25
C ASN A 802 -7.50 14.03 -24.13
N ILE A 803 -6.17 14.11 -24.30
CA ILE A 803 -5.53 15.06 -25.22
C ILE A 803 -5.98 14.80 -26.67
N GLY A 804 -6.03 13.53 -27.10
CA GLY A 804 -6.50 13.15 -28.43
C GLY A 804 -7.95 13.51 -28.70
N LEU A 805 -8.83 13.36 -27.70
CA LEU A 805 -10.23 13.78 -27.79
C LEU A 805 -10.35 15.30 -28.02
N VAL A 806 -9.59 16.10 -27.24
CA VAL A 806 -9.58 17.57 -27.41
C VAL A 806 -9.05 17.95 -28.80
N HIS A 807 -7.95 17.35 -29.26
CA HIS A 807 -7.44 17.61 -30.62
C HIS A 807 -8.44 17.20 -31.72
N THR A 808 -9.23 16.16 -31.50
CA THR A 808 -10.31 15.75 -32.42
C THR A 808 -11.38 16.84 -32.51
N LYS A 809 -11.79 17.40 -31.36
CA LYS A 809 -12.75 18.52 -31.30
C LYS A 809 -12.21 19.83 -31.86
N MET A 810 -10.89 20.01 -31.84
CA MET A 810 -10.19 21.13 -32.46
C MET A 810 -9.93 20.95 -33.97
N GLY A 811 -10.34 19.83 -34.57
CA GLY A 811 -10.09 19.54 -36.00
C GLY A 811 -8.62 19.25 -36.33
N GLU A 812 -7.77 19.04 -35.33
CA GLU A 812 -6.34 18.73 -35.48
C GLU A 812 -6.12 17.22 -35.58
N TYR A 813 -6.74 16.58 -36.58
CA TYR A 813 -6.89 15.12 -36.63
C TYR A 813 -5.57 14.33 -36.60
N TRP A 814 -4.50 14.82 -37.20
CA TRP A 814 -3.19 14.14 -37.15
C TRP A 814 -2.57 14.16 -35.74
N LYS A 815 -2.75 15.23 -34.96
CA LYS A 815 -2.31 15.27 -33.56
C LYS A 815 -3.17 14.36 -32.69
N ALA A 816 -4.47 14.30 -32.98
CA ALA A 816 -5.39 13.37 -32.32
C ALA A 816 -5.00 11.92 -32.57
N LEU A 817 -4.75 11.53 -33.83
CA LEU A 817 -4.26 10.18 -34.19
C LEU A 817 -2.97 9.86 -33.44
N SER A 818 -1.97 10.75 -33.49
CA SER A 818 -0.70 10.52 -32.78
C SER A 818 -0.90 10.29 -31.28
N SER A 819 -1.83 11.01 -30.64
CA SER A 819 -2.11 10.87 -29.22
C SER A 819 -2.84 9.54 -28.92
N HIS A 820 -3.85 9.18 -29.71
CA HIS A 820 -4.58 7.92 -29.53
C HIS A 820 -3.73 6.68 -29.87
N GLU A 821 -2.84 6.77 -30.86
CA GLU A 821 -1.89 5.71 -31.21
C GLU A 821 -0.87 5.48 -30.09
N LYS A 822 -0.34 6.56 -29.49
CA LYS A 822 0.50 6.44 -28.29
C LYS A 822 -0.26 5.79 -27.13
N ALA A 823 -1.51 6.19 -26.90
CA ALA A 823 -2.35 5.57 -25.87
C ALA A 823 -2.58 4.08 -26.14
N LEU A 824 -2.81 3.70 -27.40
CA LEU A 824 -2.95 2.29 -27.81
C LEU A 824 -1.65 1.52 -27.60
N GLU A 825 -0.50 2.07 -28.00
CA GLU A 825 0.81 1.44 -27.83
C GLU A 825 1.12 1.16 -26.35
N ILE A 826 0.86 2.14 -25.48
CA ILE A 826 1.01 2.00 -24.03
C ILE A 826 0.14 0.84 -23.52
N ARG A 827 -1.15 0.83 -23.86
CA ARG A 827 -2.10 -0.22 -23.44
C ARG A 827 -1.71 -1.60 -23.95
N GLN A 828 -1.21 -1.71 -25.18
CA GLN A 828 -0.72 -2.99 -25.73
C GLN A 828 0.52 -3.53 -25.02
N LYS A 829 1.35 -2.65 -24.45
CA LYS A 829 2.55 -3.04 -23.69
C LYS A 829 2.24 -3.40 -22.23
N THR A 830 1.22 -2.78 -21.62
CA THR A 830 0.93 -2.94 -20.18
C THR A 830 -0.27 -3.84 -19.88
N LEU A 831 -1.21 -4.01 -20.81
CA LEU A 831 -2.45 -4.74 -20.62
C LEU A 831 -2.50 -6.00 -21.49
N PRO A 832 -3.32 -7.00 -21.12
CA PRO A 832 -3.61 -8.12 -22.00
C PRO A 832 -4.16 -7.67 -23.37
N SER A 833 -3.88 -8.44 -24.43
CA SER A 833 -4.22 -8.08 -25.81
C SER A 833 -5.72 -7.80 -26.05
N ASN A 834 -6.60 -8.49 -25.31
CA ASN A 834 -8.05 -8.32 -25.38
C ASN A 834 -8.62 -7.41 -24.27
N HIS A 835 -7.80 -6.55 -23.66
CA HIS A 835 -8.28 -5.65 -22.62
C HIS A 835 -9.30 -4.62 -23.17
N PRO A 836 -10.43 -4.35 -22.48
CA PRO A 836 -11.45 -3.40 -22.96
C PRO A 836 -10.91 -1.99 -23.27
N ASP A 837 -9.95 -1.50 -22.48
CA ASP A 837 -9.31 -0.20 -22.75
C ASP A 837 -8.62 -0.13 -24.12
N SER A 838 -8.06 -1.23 -24.63
CA SER A 838 -7.50 -1.24 -25.99
C SER A 838 -8.60 -1.03 -27.03
N ALA A 839 -9.80 -1.58 -26.81
CA ALA A 839 -10.97 -1.33 -27.66
C ALA A 839 -11.41 0.14 -27.62
N THR A 840 -11.33 0.79 -26.46
CA THR A 840 -11.60 2.23 -26.35
C THR A 840 -10.64 3.07 -27.19
N SER A 841 -9.34 2.74 -27.19
CA SER A 841 -8.37 3.43 -28.07
C SER A 841 -8.67 3.21 -29.55
N TYR A 842 -8.99 1.98 -29.96
CA TYR A 842 -9.40 1.69 -31.34
C TYR A 842 -10.67 2.45 -31.75
N ASN A 843 -11.65 2.54 -30.84
CA ASN A 843 -12.86 3.33 -31.08
C ASN A 843 -12.54 4.82 -31.27
N ASN A 844 -11.67 5.40 -30.44
CA ASN A 844 -11.25 6.80 -30.59
C ASN A 844 -10.52 7.03 -31.92
N ILE A 845 -9.59 6.14 -32.29
CA ILE A 845 -8.91 6.19 -33.61
C ILE A 845 -9.93 6.10 -34.75
N GLY A 846 -10.92 5.21 -34.65
CA GLY A 846 -11.99 5.08 -35.63
C GLY A 846 -12.83 6.35 -35.77
N LEU A 847 -13.13 7.04 -34.65
CA LEU A 847 -13.83 8.32 -34.67
C LEU A 847 -13.02 9.42 -35.38
N VAL A 848 -11.69 9.44 -35.23
CA VAL A 848 -10.82 10.39 -35.95
C VAL A 848 -10.82 10.08 -37.45
N TYR A 849 -10.61 8.82 -37.85
CA TYR A 849 -10.67 8.43 -39.26
C TYR A 849 -12.04 8.72 -39.90
N LYS A 850 -13.13 8.51 -39.15
CA LYS A 850 -14.48 8.88 -39.61
C LYS A 850 -14.58 10.39 -39.87
N SER A 851 -14.02 11.21 -38.97
CA SER A 851 -14.00 12.68 -39.10
C SER A 851 -13.12 13.15 -40.27
N MET A 852 -12.10 12.38 -40.62
CA MET A 852 -11.25 12.61 -41.79
C MET A 852 -11.85 12.07 -43.11
N GLY A 853 -13.04 11.46 -43.09
CA GLY A 853 -13.66 10.83 -44.28
C GLY A 853 -12.99 9.52 -44.72
N GLU A 854 -12.05 8.98 -43.94
CA GLU A 854 -11.32 7.74 -44.23
C GLU A 854 -12.11 6.52 -43.72
N TYR A 855 -13.31 6.31 -44.27
CA TYR A 855 -14.30 5.38 -43.72
C TYR A 855 -13.84 3.93 -43.63
N SER A 856 -13.03 3.44 -44.57
CA SER A 856 -12.50 2.07 -44.53
C SER A 856 -11.58 1.84 -43.32
N LYS A 857 -10.74 2.82 -42.96
CA LYS A 857 -9.88 2.75 -41.77
C LYS A 857 -10.68 2.88 -40.48
N ALA A 858 -11.73 3.70 -40.50
CA ALA A 858 -12.67 3.84 -39.39
C ALA A 858 -13.39 2.51 -39.09
N LEU A 859 -13.94 1.84 -40.12
CA LEU A 859 -14.57 0.53 -39.99
C LEU A 859 -13.62 -0.50 -39.39
N LEU A 860 -12.40 -0.63 -39.96
CA LEU A 860 -11.40 -1.57 -39.46
C LEU A 860 -11.04 -1.34 -37.98
N SER A 861 -10.98 -0.08 -37.55
CA SER A 861 -10.70 0.26 -36.16
C SER A 861 -11.88 -0.10 -35.24
N HIS A 862 -13.11 0.23 -35.63
CA HIS A 862 -14.30 -0.11 -34.85
C HIS A 862 -14.60 -1.62 -34.81
N GLU A 863 -14.31 -2.35 -35.89
CA GLU A 863 -14.44 -3.82 -35.94
C GLU A 863 -13.45 -4.50 -34.99
N LYS A 864 -12.20 -4.03 -34.93
CA LYS A 864 -11.23 -4.50 -33.93
C LYS A 864 -11.70 -4.21 -32.50
N ALA A 865 -12.25 -3.02 -32.26
CA ALA A 865 -12.81 -2.68 -30.95
C ALA A 865 -13.97 -3.62 -30.56
N LEU A 866 -14.88 -3.89 -31.52
CA LEU A 866 -16.00 -4.81 -31.33
C LEU A 866 -15.52 -6.23 -31.02
N GLU A 867 -14.53 -6.73 -31.76
CA GLU A 867 -13.95 -8.07 -31.55
C GLU A 867 -13.38 -8.23 -30.13
N ILE A 868 -12.60 -7.24 -29.67
CA ILE A 868 -12.03 -7.24 -28.32
C ILE A 868 -13.14 -7.23 -27.26
N GLN A 869 -14.14 -6.37 -27.40
CA GLN A 869 -15.23 -6.27 -26.44
C GLN A 869 -16.07 -7.56 -26.39
N GLN A 870 -16.35 -8.19 -27.52
CA GLN A 870 -17.11 -9.45 -27.58
C GLN A 870 -16.38 -10.63 -26.91
N LYS A 871 -15.05 -10.61 -26.90
CA LYS A 871 -14.25 -11.64 -26.23
C LYS A 871 -14.22 -11.49 -24.70
N THR A 872 -14.35 -10.26 -24.20
CA THR A 872 -14.06 -9.94 -22.80
C THR A 872 -15.29 -9.54 -21.98
N LEU A 873 -16.33 -9.03 -22.64
CA LEU A 873 -17.55 -8.53 -22.00
C LEU A 873 -18.76 -9.39 -22.38
N PRO A 874 -19.81 -9.43 -21.55
CA PRO A 874 -21.09 -10.03 -21.93
C PRO A 874 -21.63 -9.42 -23.24
N SER A 875 -22.33 -10.23 -24.04
CA SER A 875 -22.81 -9.81 -25.37
C SER A 875 -23.78 -8.61 -25.33
N ASN A 876 -24.47 -8.42 -24.21
CA ASN A 876 -25.39 -7.31 -23.93
C ASN A 876 -24.71 -6.10 -23.25
N HIS A 877 -23.38 -6.08 -23.13
CA HIS A 877 -22.67 -4.97 -22.50
C HIS A 877 -22.88 -3.64 -23.26
N PRO A 878 -23.07 -2.50 -22.57
CA PRO A 878 -23.23 -1.20 -23.22
C PRO A 878 -22.08 -0.80 -24.16
N ASP A 879 -20.84 -1.22 -23.86
CA ASP A 879 -19.68 -0.93 -24.71
C ASP A 879 -19.71 -1.69 -26.04
N VAL A 880 -20.17 -2.96 -26.04
CA VAL A 880 -20.39 -3.74 -27.27
C VAL A 880 -21.41 -3.03 -28.16
N ALA A 881 -22.49 -2.53 -27.55
CA ALA A 881 -23.48 -1.73 -28.26
C ALA A 881 -22.89 -0.40 -28.80
N THR A 882 -21.96 0.22 -28.08
CA THR A 882 -21.27 1.44 -28.54
C THR A 882 -20.43 1.17 -29.78
N SER A 883 -19.71 0.05 -29.85
CA SER A 883 -18.96 -0.31 -31.07
C SER A 883 -19.88 -0.58 -32.26
N TYR A 884 -21.00 -1.27 -32.07
CA TYR A 884 -22.01 -1.41 -33.13
C TYR A 884 -22.57 -0.07 -33.60
N ASN A 885 -22.89 0.83 -32.67
CA ASN A 885 -23.39 2.16 -33.00
C ASN A 885 -22.35 3.00 -33.76
N ASN A 886 -21.05 2.88 -33.43
CA ASN A 886 -19.98 3.55 -34.15
C ASN A 886 -19.84 3.03 -35.59
N ILE A 887 -19.88 1.71 -35.79
CA ILE A 887 -19.89 1.09 -37.13
C ILE A 887 -21.10 1.59 -37.93
N GLY A 888 -22.29 1.60 -37.32
CA GLY A 888 -23.50 2.13 -37.94
C GLY A 888 -23.37 3.60 -38.35
N SER A 889 -22.76 4.43 -37.51
CA SER A 889 -22.46 5.84 -37.83
C SER A 889 -21.50 6.01 -39.00
N VAL A 890 -20.53 5.09 -39.20
CA VAL A 890 -19.65 5.14 -40.37
C VAL A 890 -20.43 4.80 -41.65
N TYR A 891 -21.26 3.75 -41.63
CA TYR A 891 -22.11 3.42 -42.78
C TYR A 891 -23.12 4.53 -43.12
N ASP A 892 -23.65 5.23 -42.11
CA ASP A 892 -24.51 6.40 -42.31
C ASP A 892 -23.77 7.53 -43.05
N ASN A 893 -22.52 7.81 -42.69
CA ASN A 893 -21.68 8.80 -43.40
C ASN A 893 -21.27 8.35 -44.80
N MET A 894 -21.24 7.04 -45.08
CA MET A 894 -21.01 6.48 -46.42
C MET A 894 -22.26 6.53 -47.31
N GLY A 895 -23.45 6.81 -46.75
CA GLY A 895 -24.73 6.73 -47.48
C GLY A 895 -25.32 5.31 -47.56
N GLU A 896 -24.72 4.34 -46.87
CA GLU A 896 -25.14 2.93 -46.84
C GLU A 896 -26.22 2.71 -45.76
N TYR A 897 -27.36 3.41 -45.89
CA TYR A 897 -28.36 3.55 -44.82
C TYR A 897 -28.94 2.22 -44.31
N SER A 898 -29.11 1.22 -45.16
CA SER A 898 -29.62 -0.10 -44.74
C SER A 898 -28.66 -0.81 -43.78
N LYS A 899 -27.34 -0.74 -44.05
CA LYS A 899 -26.31 -1.30 -43.15
C LYS A 899 -26.23 -0.48 -41.87
N ALA A 900 -26.25 0.86 -41.98
CA ALA A 900 -26.27 1.76 -40.83
C ALA A 900 -27.40 1.41 -39.86
N PHE A 901 -28.62 1.28 -40.39
CA PHE A 901 -29.82 0.91 -39.65
C PHE A 901 -29.66 -0.44 -38.93
N THR A 902 -29.19 -1.47 -39.64
CA THR A 902 -28.96 -2.81 -39.07
C THR A 902 -28.04 -2.78 -37.84
N PHE A 903 -26.95 -2.02 -37.90
CA PHE A 903 -26.00 -1.93 -36.80
C PHE A 903 -26.51 -1.08 -35.63
N ILE A 904 -27.21 0.03 -35.91
CA ILE A 904 -27.77 0.89 -34.87
C ILE A 904 -28.93 0.18 -34.14
N GLU A 905 -29.77 -0.59 -34.85
CA GLU A 905 -30.83 -1.40 -34.23
C GLU A 905 -30.27 -2.48 -33.30
N LYS A 906 -29.21 -3.19 -33.73
CA LYS A 906 -28.51 -4.12 -32.84
C LYS A 906 -28.00 -3.43 -31.58
N ALA A 907 -27.38 -2.25 -31.72
CA ALA A 907 -26.93 -1.47 -30.56
C ALA A 907 -28.09 -1.08 -29.63
N LEU A 908 -29.22 -0.67 -30.20
CA LEU A 908 -30.43 -0.33 -29.43
C LEU A 908 -30.96 -1.55 -28.66
N GLU A 909 -31.08 -2.71 -29.32
CA GLU A 909 -31.58 -3.95 -28.72
C GLU A 909 -30.72 -4.37 -27.52
N LEU A 910 -29.39 -4.33 -27.67
CA LEU A 910 -28.47 -4.66 -26.58
C LEU A 910 -28.60 -3.69 -25.40
N ARG A 911 -28.68 -2.37 -25.69
CA ARG A 911 -28.89 -1.35 -24.65
C ARG A 911 -30.21 -1.54 -23.92
N GLN A 912 -31.29 -1.92 -24.61
CA GLN A 912 -32.61 -2.15 -23.99
C GLN A 912 -32.62 -3.35 -23.04
N LYS A 913 -31.78 -4.36 -23.28
CA LYS A 913 -31.67 -5.54 -22.40
C LYS A 913 -30.97 -5.23 -21.07
N THR A 914 -30.06 -4.25 -21.06
CA THR A 914 -29.15 -4.01 -19.92
C THR A 914 -29.42 -2.70 -19.19
N LEU A 915 -29.88 -1.68 -19.91
CA LEU A 915 -30.08 -0.33 -19.37
C LEU A 915 -31.55 -0.07 -19.08
N LEU A 916 -31.82 0.81 -18.11
CA LEU A 916 -33.17 1.29 -17.84
C LEU A 916 -33.73 2.03 -19.07
N SER A 917 -35.05 1.94 -19.30
CA SER A 917 -35.73 2.57 -20.45
C SER A 917 -35.53 4.09 -20.57
N ARG A 918 -35.11 4.74 -19.49
CA ARG A 918 -34.83 6.17 -19.39
C ARG A 918 -33.36 6.57 -19.61
N HIS A 919 -32.47 5.61 -19.87
CA HIS A 919 -31.03 5.83 -19.93
C HIS A 919 -30.62 6.72 -21.12
N PRO A 920 -29.72 7.70 -20.94
CA PRO A 920 -29.28 8.61 -22.03
C PRO A 920 -28.73 7.90 -23.28
N LEU A 921 -27.98 6.81 -23.13
CA LEU A 921 -27.52 5.99 -24.27
C LEU A 921 -28.64 5.41 -25.15
N LEU A 922 -29.85 5.16 -24.61
CA LEU A 922 -31.00 4.77 -25.43
C LEU A 922 -31.47 5.94 -26.30
N ALA A 923 -31.50 7.15 -25.73
CA ALA A 923 -31.83 8.37 -26.48
C ALA A 923 -30.83 8.65 -27.60
N ALA A 924 -29.53 8.35 -27.38
CA ALA A 924 -28.51 8.44 -28.42
C ALA A 924 -28.77 7.46 -29.57
N SER A 925 -29.14 6.19 -29.26
CA SER A 925 -29.54 5.22 -30.29
C SER A 925 -30.76 5.69 -31.08
N TYR A 926 -31.82 6.15 -30.39
CA TYR A 926 -33.01 6.70 -31.07
C TYR A 926 -32.69 7.92 -31.93
N SER A 927 -31.79 8.79 -31.48
CA SER A 927 -31.34 9.95 -32.26
C SER A 927 -30.61 9.52 -33.54
N ASN A 928 -29.75 8.51 -33.46
CA ASN A 928 -29.03 8.01 -34.63
C ASN A 928 -29.97 7.34 -35.63
N ILE A 929 -30.96 6.57 -35.15
CA ILE A 929 -32.03 6.01 -36.00
C ILE A 929 -32.82 7.13 -36.70
N GLY A 930 -33.20 8.17 -35.95
CA GLY A 930 -33.91 9.32 -36.48
C GLY A 930 -33.13 10.01 -37.60
N SER A 931 -31.82 10.21 -37.40
CA SER A 931 -30.92 10.81 -38.40
C SER A 931 -30.83 9.98 -39.68
N VAL A 932 -30.76 8.64 -39.57
CA VAL A 932 -30.75 7.76 -40.75
C VAL A 932 -32.08 7.86 -41.50
N TYR A 933 -33.22 7.85 -40.79
CA TYR A 933 -34.54 8.01 -41.43
C TYR A 933 -34.72 9.37 -42.12
N ASP A 934 -34.19 10.45 -41.52
CA ASP A 934 -34.23 11.80 -42.10
C ASP A 934 -33.48 11.82 -43.43
N LYS A 935 -32.25 11.28 -43.48
CA LYS A 935 -31.46 11.15 -44.72
C LYS A 935 -32.10 10.25 -45.77
N MET A 936 -32.91 9.27 -45.35
CA MET A 936 -33.71 8.43 -46.25
C MET A 936 -35.01 9.10 -46.73
N GLY A 937 -35.32 10.32 -46.27
CA GLY A 937 -36.58 11.02 -46.57
C GLY A 937 -37.81 10.46 -45.85
N GLN A 938 -37.63 9.56 -44.86
CA GLN A 938 -38.71 8.97 -44.07
C GLN A 938 -39.04 9.84 -42.86
N TYR A 939 -39.46 11.08 -43.11
CA TYR A 939 -39.58 12.12 -42.08
C TYR A 939 -40.51 11.78 -40.92
N SER A 940 -41.62 11.06 -41.15
CA SER A 940 -42.53 10.64 -40.07
C SER A 940 -41.86 9.69 -39.07
N LYS A 941 -41.03 8.75 -39.55
CA LYS A 941 -40.27 7.83 -38.70
C LYS A 941 -39.08 8.52 -38.03
N ALA A 942 -38.48 9.50 -38.72
CA ALA A 942 -37.42 10.35 -38.18
C ALA A 942 -37.94 11.15 -36.97
N LEU A 943 -39.07 11.86 -37.14
CA LEU A 943 -39.75 12.59 -36.05
C LEU A 943 -40.07 11.67 -34.89
N SER A 944 -40.72 10.53 -35.13
CA SER A 944 -41.07 9.59 -34.05
C SER A 944 -39.84 9.12 -33.27
N SER A 945 -38.72 8.85 -33.95
CA SER A 945 -37.47 8.44 -33.30
C SER A 945 -36.84 9.58 -32.50
N HIS A 946 -36.78 10.79 -33.05
CA HIS A 946 -36.22 11.95 -32.34
C HIS A 946 -37.10 12.42 -31.16
N GLU A 947 -38.42 12.30 -31.27
CA GLU A 947 -39.36 12.58 -30.17
C GLU A 947 -39.17 11.59 -29.02
N LYS A 948 -39.01 10.29 -29.32
CA LYS A 948 -38.65 9.28 -28.31
C LYS A 948 -37.31 9.59 -27.64
N ALA A 949 -36.32 10.05 -28.42
CA ALA A 949 -35.03 10.48 -27.87
C ALA A 949 -35.18 11.69 -26.93
N LEU A 950 -35.96 12.70 -27.33
CA LEU A 950 -36.27 13.88 -26.52
C LEU A 950 -36.98 13.49 -25.22
N GLU A 951 -38.03 12.68 -25.30
CA GLU A 951 -38.79 12.20 -24.14
C GLU A 951 -37.89 11.43 -23.16
N THR A 952 -37.02 10.56 -23.69
CA THR A 952 -36.07 9.79 -22.89
C THR A 952 -35.09 10.70 -22.14
N ARG A 953 -34.52 11.71 -22.83
CA ARG A 953 -33.62 12.70 -22.23
C ARG A 953 -34.31 13.56 -21.16
N GLN A 954 -35.54 14.01 -21.42
CA GLN A 954 -36.30 14.82 -20.47
C GLN A 954 -36.66 14.08 -19.17
N LYS A 955 -36.70 12.74 -19.19
CA LYS A 955 -36.97 11.91 -18.00
C LYS A 955 -35.76 11.75 -17.07
N THR A 956 -34.53 11.94 -17.56
CA THR A 956 -33.29 11.68 -16.79
C THR A 956 -32.37 12.89 -16.65
N LEU A 957 -32.37 13.79 -17.62
CA LEU A 957 -31.51 14.95 -17.67
C LEU A 957 -32.27 16.21 -17.25
N PRO A 958 -31.59 17.21 -16.66
CA PRO A 958 -32.17 18.54 -16.47
C PRO A 958 -32.73 19.12 -17.77
N SER A 959 -33.80 19.92 -17.69
CA SER A 959 -34.44 20.50 -18.88
C SER A 959 -33.54 21.44 -19.68
N ASN A 960 -32.52 22.00 -19.03
CA ASN A 960 -31.47 22.85 -19.60
C ASN A 960 -30.24 22.06 -20.09
N HIS A 961 -30.27 20.73 -20.10
CA HIS A 961 -29.12 19.92 -20.53
C HIS A 961 -28.83 20.09 -22.03
N PRO A 962 -27.54 20.19 -22.46
CA PRO A 962 -27.16 20.32 -23.87
C PRO A 962 -27.77 19.24 -24.80
N ASP A 963 -27.76 17.97 -24.42
CA ASP A 963 -28.45 16.88 -25.14
C ASP A 963 -29.95 17.10 -25.41
N VAL A 964 -30.66 17.79 -24.52
CA VAL A 964 -32.09 18.13 -24.73
C VAL A 964 -32.20 19.16 -25.87
N ALA A 965 -31.31 20.16 -25.90
CA ALA A 965 -31.21 21.10 -27.02
C ALA A 965 -30.82 20.40 -28.32
N THR A 966 -29.91 19.41 -28.27
CA THR A 966 -29.55 18.60 -29.44
C THR A 966 -30.75 17.84 -30.00
N SER A 967 -31.64 17.31 -29.14
CA SER A 967 -32.89 16.72 -29.61
C SER A 967 -33.79 17.73 -30.32
N TYR A 968 -33.95 18.94 -29.78
CA TYR A 968 -34.73 20.00 -30.45
C TYR A 968 -34.13 20.38 -31.81
N ASN A 969 -32.81 20.52 -31.89
CA ASN A 969 -32.10 20.75 -33.16
C ASN A 969 -32.35 19.63 -34.17
N ASN A 970 -32.29 18.36 -33.75
CA ASN A 970 -32.52 17.24 -34.66
C ASN A 970 -33.96 17.22 -35.20
N ILE A 971 -34.96 17.45 -34.32
CA ILE A 971 -36.37 17.56 -34.74
C ILE A 971 -36.56 18.76 -35.68
N GLY A 972 -35.93 19.90 -35.37
CA GLY A 972 -35.93 21.09 -36.22
C GLY A 972 -35.34 20.83 -37.61
N SER A 973 -34.27 20.03 -37.68
CA SER A 973 -33.65 19.59 -38.95
C SER A 973 -34.63 18.79 -39.82
N VAL A 974 -35.39 17.87 -39.22
CA VAL A 974 -36.41 17.11 -39.96
C VAL A 974 -37.49 18.05 -40.51
N TYR A 975 -38.01 18.99 -39.69
CA TYR A 975 -39.00 19.96 -40.16
C TYR A 975 -38.45 20.89 -41.25
N HIS A 976 -37.17 21.30 -41.16
CA HIS A 976 -36.50 22.04 -42.23
C HIS A 976 -36.48 21.24 -43.53
N ASN A 977 -36.13 19.95 -43.47
CA ASN A 977 -36.07 19.07 -44.65
C ASN A 977 -37.47 18.79 -45.23
N MET A 978 -38.52 18.82 -44.40
CA MET A 978 -39.92 18.77 -44.83
C MET A 978 -40.43 20.07 -45.46
N GLY A 979 -39.71 21.19 -45.33
CA GLY A 979 -40.16 22.52 -45.77
C GLY A 979 -41.03 23.27 -44.75
N GLU A 980 -41.19 22.75 -43.54
CA GLU A 980 -41.99 23.33 -42.44
C GLU A 980 -41.14 24.33 -41.63
N TYR A 981 -40.71 25.40 -42.29
CA TYR A 981 -39.69 26.33 -41.78
C TYR A 981 -40.06 27.04 -40.47
N SER A 982 -41.33 27.37 -40.25
CA SER A 982 -41.78 28.02 -39.00
C SER A 982 -41.63 27.12 -37.78
N LYS A 983 -41.94 25.82 -37.92
CA LYS A 983 -41.73 24.81 -36.87
C LYS A 983 -40.25 24.59 -36.61
N ALA A 984 -39.44 24.54 -37.68
CA ALA A 984 -37.99 24.40 -37.57
C ALA A 984 -37.37 25.58 -36.78
N LEU A 985 -37.73 26.83 -37.11
CA LEU A 985 -37.26 28.02 -36.39
C LEU A 985 -37.63 27.97 -34.91
N SER A 986 -38.88 27.65 -34.58
CA SER A 986 -39.31 27.56 -33.17
C SER A 986 -38.51 26.53 -32.36
N LEU A 987 -38.15 25.40 -32.97
CA LEU A 987 -37.35 24.36 -32.31
C LEU A 987 -35.88 24.77 -32.18
N TYR A 988 -35.31 25.42 -33.20
CA TYR A 988 -33.95 25.95 -33.12
C TYR A 988 -33.82 27.08 -32.09
N GLU A 989 -34.83 27.93 -31.94
CA GLU A 989 -34.89 28.96 -30.90
C GLU A 989 -34.89 28.33 -29.50
N LYS A 990 -35.70 27.28 -29.28
CA LYS A 990 -35.69 26.53 -28.01
C LYS A 990 -34.33 25.89 -27.71
N ALA A 991 -33.70 25.29 -28.72
CA ALA A 991 -32.37 24.71 -28.56
C ALA A 991 -31.33 25.80 -28.21
N LEU A 992 -31.39 26.93 -28.90
CA LEU A 992 -30.50 28.07 -28.68
C LEU A 992 -30.66 28.66 -27.27
N GLU A 993 -31.90 28.82 -26.79
CA GLU A 993 -32.19 29.30 -25.43
C GLU A 993 -31.56 28.40 -24.36
N ILE A 994 -31.70 27.08 -24.52
CA ILE A 994 -31.08 26.10 -23.61
C ILE A 994 -29.55 26.21 -23.64
N TYR A 995 -28.94 26.23 -24.84
CA TYR A 995 -27.49 26.35 -24.95
C TYR A 995 -26.96 27.66 -24.34
N GLN A 996 -27.63 28.80 -24.59
CA GLN A 996 -27.23 30.09 -24.03
C GLN A 996 -27.28 30.13 -22.51
N LYS A 997 -28.18 29.35 -21.90
CA LYS A 997 -28.31 29.27 -20.44
C LYS A 997 -27.25 28.39 -19.78
N THR A 998 -26.83 27.32 -20.44
CA THR A 998 -26.02 26.26 -19.80
C THR A 998 -24.56 26.25 -20.25
N LEU A 999 -24.28 26.68 -21.48
CA LEU A 999 -22.94 26.64 -22.06
C LEU A 999 -22.28 28.02 -22.04
N PRO A 1000 -20.94 28.10 -22.02
CA PRO A 1000 -20.23 29.36 -22.24
C PRO A 1000 -20.69 30.04 -23.53
N SER A 1001 -20.70 31.38 -23.54
CA SER A 1001 -21.17 32.18 -24.68
C SER A 1001 -20.43 31.90 -25.99
N ASN A 1002 -19.25 31.28 -25.91
CA ASN A 1002 -18.36 30.92 -27.00
C ASN A 1002 -18.46 29.44 -27.44
N HIS A 1003 -19.34 28.64 -26.83
CA HIS A 1003 -19.42 27.20 -27.09
C HIS A 1003 -19.78 26.85 -28.56
N PRO A 1004 -19.12 25.85 -29.18
CA PRO A 1004 -19.38 25.44 -30.57
C PRO A 1004 -20.85 25.06 -30.88
N ASP A 1005 -21.56 24.41 -29.97
CA ASP A 1005 -22.99 24.05 -30.17
C ASP A 1005 -23.92 25.26 -30.45
N LEU A 1006 -23.60 26.45 -29.91
CA LEU A 1006 -24.32 27.68 -30.24
C LEU A 1006 -24.21 28.00 -31.75
N THR A 1007 -23.05 27.72 -32.33
CA THR A 1007 -22.77 27.94 -33.76
C THR A 1007 -23.62 27.04 -34.64
N THR A 1008 -23.92 25.82 -34.18
CA THR A 1008 -24.77 24.86 -34.90
C THR A 1008 -26.20 25.36 -34.98
N SER A 1009 -26.78 25.82 -33.86
CA SER A 1009 -28.13 26.40 -33.87
C SER A 1009 -28.23 27.68 -34.71
N TYR A 1010 -27.22 28.56 -34.65
CA TYR A 1010 -27.16 29.74 -35.54
C TYR A 1010 -27.06 29.34 -37.02
N SER A 1011 -26.21 28.36 -37.34
CA SER A 1011 -26.04 27.89 -38.72
C SER A 1011 -27.34 27.26 -39.25
N ASN A 1012 -28.00 26.41 -38.46
CA ASN A 1012 -29.28 25.80 -38.81
C ASN A 1012 -30.38 26.84 -39.04
N THR A 1013 -30.44 27.87 -38.19
CA THR A 1013 -31.35 29.01 -38.36
C THR A 1013 -31.05 29.78 -39.65
N GLY A 1014 -29.77 30.02 -39.96
CA GLY A 1014 -29.35 30.65 -41.20
C GLY A 1014 -29.72 29.84 -42.45
N LEU A 1015 -29.63 28.50 -42.38
CA LEU A 1015 -30.07 27.61 -43.47
C LEU A 1015 -31.57 27.73 -43.73
N VAL A 1016 -32.40 27.80 -42.69
CA VAL A 1016 -33.86 28.01 -42.85
C VAL A 1016 -34.15 29.35 -43.53
N TYR A 1017 -33.56 30.46 -43.08
CA TYR A 1017 -33.75 31.77 -43.71
C TYR A 1017 -33.25 31.79 -45.16
N THR A 1018 -32.20 31.03 -45.49
CA THR A 1018 -31.73 30.88 -46.88
C THR A 1018 -32.80 30.21 -47.75
N LYS A 1019 -33.49 29.19 -47.24
CA LYS A 1019 -34.59 28.51 -47.95
C LYS A 1019 -35.87 29.34 -48.05
N MET A 1020 -36.09 30.24 -47.09
CA MET A 1020 -37.17 31.23 -47.13
C MET A 1020 -36.84 32.45 -48.01
N GLU A 1021 -35.67 32.47 -48.66
CA GLU A 1021 -35.17 33.60 -49.49
C GLU A 1021 -34.94 34.91 -48.71
N GLU A 1022 -34.89 34.84 -47.38
CA GLU A 1022 -34.57 35.96 -46.49
C GLU A 1022 -33.05 36.09 -46.29
N TYR A 1023 -32.33 36.31 -47.40
CA TYR A 1023 -30.86 36.23 -47.43
C TYR A 1023 -30.15 37.19 -46.46
N SER A 1024 -30.71 38.38 -46.21
CA SER A 1024 -30.15 39.34 -45.25
C SER A 1024 -30.15 38.79 -43.82
N LYS A 1025 -31.25 38.16 -43.39
CA LYS A 1025 -31.32 37.51 -42.07
C LYS A 1025 -30.41 36.29 -42.01
N ALA A 1026 -30.37 35.48 -43.08
CA ALA A 1026 -29.49 34.33 -43.17
C ALA A 1026 -28.01 34.71 -42.95
N LEU A 1027 -27.54 35.79 -43.60
CA LEU A 1027 -26.17 36.29 -43.44
C LEU A 1027 -25.88 36.70 -42.01
N VAL A 1028 -26.79 37.39 -41.31
CA VAL A 1028 -26.59 37.78 -39.89
C VAL A 1028 -26.36 36.55 -39.00
N PHE A 1029 -27.12 35.47 -39.21
CA PHE A 1029 -26.96 34.24 -38.43
C PHE A 1029 -25.67 33.49 -38.77
N PHE A 1030 -25.29 33.43 -40.06
CA PHE A 1030 -24.00 32.84 -40.45
C PHE A 1030 -22.80 33.65 -39.99
N GLU A 1031 -22.88 34.98 -39.98
CA GLU A 1031 -21.84 35.87 -39.45
C GLU A 1031 -21.65 35.66 -37.95
N LYS A 1032 -22.74 35.56 -37.17
CA LYS A 1032 -22.67 35.20 -35.74
C LYS A 1032 -22.02 33.85 -35.52
N ALA A 1033 -22.41 32.84 -36.31
CA ALA A 1033 -21.81 31.51 -36.22
C ALA A 1033 -20.31 31.53 -36.57
N LEU A 1034 -19.92 32.26 -37.63
CA LEU A 1034 -18.54 32.40 -38.07
C LEU A 1034 -17.69 33.14 -37.04
N GLU A 1035 -18.15 34.29 -36.53
CA GLU A 1035 -17.43 35.08 -35.52
C GLU A 1035 -17.15 34.22 -34.27
N LEU A 1036 -18.15 33.42 -33.86
CA LEU A 1036 -18.01 32.56 -32.70
C LEU A 1036 -17.00 31.43 -32.93
N ARG A 1037 -17.07 30.75 -34.09
CA ARG A 1037 -16.09 29.72 -34.48
C ARG A 1037 -14.68 30.29 -34.57
N GLN A 1038 -14.51 31.52 -35.07
CA GLN A 1038 -13.19 32.17 -35.15
C GLN A 1038 -12.58 32.46 -33.77
N LYS A 1039 -13.41 32.63 -32.74
CA LYS A 1039 -12.94 32.87 -31.37
C LYS A 1039 -12.54 31.58 -30.65
N THR A 1040 -13.13 30.43 -30.98
CA THR A 1040 -12.96 29.19 -30.20
C THR A 1040 -12.22 28.08 -30.90
N LEU A 1041 -12.26 28.03 -32.22
CA LEU A 1041 -11.64 26.98 -33.01
C LEU A 1041 -10.33 27.46 -33.63
N PRO A 1042 -9.36 26.55 -33.85
CA PRO A 1042 -8.16 26.87 -34.63
C PRO A 1042 -8.49 27.45 -36.00
N SER A 1043 -7.62 28.31 -36.53
CA SER A 1043 -7.86 29.03 -37.80
C SER A 1043 -8.03 28.13 -39.02
N ASN A 1044 -7.64 26.86 -38.93
CA ASN A 1044 -7.77 25.83 -39.96
C ASN A 1044 -8.92 24.85 -39.70
N HIS A 1045 -9.76 25.06 -38.69
CA HIS A 1045 -10.82 24.10 -38.34
C HIS A 1045 -11.84 23.91 -39.48
N PRO A 1046 -12.27 22.66 -39.78
CA PRO A 1046 -13.26 22.38 -40.83
C PRO A 1046 -14.59 23.14 -40.68
N ASP A 1047 -15.12 23.30 -39.47
CA ASP A 1047 -16.35 24.08 -39.24
C ASP A 1047 -16.27 25.55 -39.70
N LEU A 1048 -15.08 26.17 -39.70
CA LEU A 1048 -14.90 27.51 -40.28
C LEU A 1048 -15.11 27.45 -41.80
N ALA A 1049 -14.62 26.40 -42.45
CA ALA A 1049 -14.84 26.15 -43.87
C ALA A 1049 -16.33 25.95 -44.18
N THR A 1050 -17.04 25.21 -43.33
CA THR A 1050 -18.50 25.03 -43.46
C THR A 1050 -19.24 26.36 -43.37
N SER A 1051 -18.89 27.24 -42.41
CA SER A 1051 -19.49 28.59 -42.33
C SER A 1051 -19.24 29.41 -43.60
N TYR A 1052 -18.00 29.43 -44.10
CA TYR A 1052 -17.68 30.13 -45.34
C TYR A 1052 -18.42 29.54 -46.55
N SER A 1053 -18.55 28.21 -46.63
CA SER A 1053 -19.31 27.53 -47.68
C SER A 1053 -20.80 27.90 -47.64
N CYS A 1054 -21.41 27.96 -46.45
CA CYS A 1054 -22.79 28.41 -46.27
C CYS A 1054 -22.97 29.86 -46.72
N MET A 1055 -22.07 30.77 -46.33
CA MET A 1055 -22.11 32.17 -46.80
C MET A 1055 -21.94 32.26 -48.32
N GLY A 1056 -21.03 31.47 -48.90
CA GLY A 1056 -20.85 31.37 -50.36
C GLY A 1056 -22.13 30.93 -51.08
N SER A 1057 -22.85 29.96 -50.49
CA SER A 1057 -24.15 29.49 -51.01
C SER A 1057 -25.21 30.59 -51.01
N VAL A 1058 -25.31 31.38 -49.93
CA VAL A 1058 -26.24 32.52 -49.85
C VAL A 1058 -25.93 33.54 -50.94
N TYR A 1059 -24.67 33.95 -51.10
CA TYR A 1059 -24.28 34.91 -52.13
C TYR A 1059 -24.48 34.37 -53.56
N ASN A 1060 -24.27 33.08 -53.81
CA ASN A 1060 -24.57 32.46 -55.09
C ASN A 1060 -26.09 32.49 -55.39
N ASN A 1061 -26.94 32.29 -54.38
CA ASN A 1061 -28.40 32.40 -54.52
C ASN A 1061 -28.84 33.86 -54.77
N MET A 1062 -28.16 34.83 -54.14
CA MET A 1062 -28.32 36.27 -54.41
C MET A 1062 -27.76 36.70 -55.77
N LYS A 1063 -27.09 35.80 -56.51
CA LYS A 1063 -26.38 36.06 -57.78
C LYS A 1063 -25.17 37.01 -57.65
N ASP A 1064 -24.66 37.22 -56.44
CA ASP A 1064 -23.36 37.89 -56.21
C ASP A 1064 -22.24 36.84 -56.33
N TYR A 1065 -21.94 36.45 -57.57
CA TYR A 1065 -21.01 35.37 -57.87
C TYR A 1065 -19.57 35.69 -57.46
N ALA A 1066 -19.17 36.97 -57.47
CA ALA A 1066 -17.84 37.40 -57.05
C ALA A 1066 -17.63 37.15 -55.54
N LYS A 1067 -18.58 37.55 -54.69
CA LYS A 1067 -18.51 37.24 -53.26
C LYS A 1067 -18.64 35.76 -52.99
N ALA A 1068 -19.56 35.07 -53.69
CA ALA A 1068 -19.73 33.63 -53.56
C ALA A 1068 -18.41 32.88 -53.81
N LEU A 1069 -17.71 33.22 -54.92
CA LEU A 1069 -16.42 32.65 -55.25
C LEU A 1069 -15.37 32.93 -54.16
N SER A 1070 -15.32 34.15 -53.63
CA SER A 1070 -14.38 34.52 -52.56
C SER A 1070 -14.57 33.68 -51.30
N TYR A 1071 -15.83 33.42 -50.91
CA TYR A 1071 -16.16 32.62 -49.73
C TYR A 1071 -15.90 31.14 -49.96
N TYR A 1072 -16.22 30.61 -51.14
CA TYR A 1072 -15.90 29.22 -51.47
C TYR A 1072 -14.38 28.97 -51.53
N LEU A 1073 -13.58 29.93 -52.03
CA LEU A 1073 -12.12 29.81 -52.00
C LEU A 1073 -11.57 29.79 -50.56
N ARG A 1074 -12.12 30.62 -49.67
CA ARG A 1074 -11.78 30.59 -48.23
C ARG A 1074 -12.18 29.26 -47.58
N ALA A 1075 -13.35 28.72 -47.93
CA ALA A 1075 -13.77 27.41 -47.45
C ALA A 1075 -12.81 26.30 -47.93
N LEU A 1076 -12.43 26.33 -49.21
CA LEU A 1076 -11.51 25.35 -49.79
C LEU A 1076 -10.14 25.37 -49.10
N ASP A 1077 -9.59 26.57 -48.87
CA ASP A 1077 -8.33 26.76 -48.12
C ASP A 1077 -8.38 26.05 -46.76
N LYS A 1078 -9.43 26.31 -45.97
CA LYS A 1078 -9.58 25.72 -44.63
C LYS A 1078 -9.76 24.21 -44.67
N PHE A 1079 -10.61 23.68 -45.56
CA PHE A 1079 -10.77 22.24 -45.69
C PHE A 1079 -9.47 21.55 -46.13
N GLN A 1080 -8.71 22.12 -47.05
CA GLN A 1080 -7.44 21.55 -47.51
C GLN A 1080 -6.36 21.52 -46.42
N CYS A 1081 -6.42 22.43 -45.45
CA CYS A 1081 -5.49 22.42 -44.31
C CYS A 1081 -5.81 21.34 -43.26
N ALA A 1082 -7.07 20.93 -43.13
CA ALA A 1082 -7.52 20.06 -42.04
C ALA A 1082 -8.00 18.67 -42.47
N LEU A 1083 -8.33 18.47 -43.75
CA LEU A 1083 -8.90 17.22 -44.25
C LEU A 1083 -8.07 16.62 -45.37
N PRO A 1084 -8.10 15.28 -45.55
CA PRO A 1084 -7.48 14.63 -46.70
C PRO A 1084 -8.05 15.18 -48.03
N PRO A 1085 -7.26 15.27 -49.12
CA PRO A 1085 -7.72 15.79 -50.41
C PRO A 1085 -8.93 15.07 -51.02
N THR A 1086 -9.16 13.82 -50.60
CA THR A 1086 -10.26 12.94 -51.00
C THR A 1086 -11.56 13.20 -50.23
N HIS A 1087 -11.57 14.10 -49.26
CA HIS A 1087 -12.73 14.35 -48.41
C HIS A 1087 -13.95 14.83 -49.22
N PRO A 1088 -15.17 14.32 -48.94
CA PRO A 1088 -16.39 14.72 -49.65
C PRO A 1088 -16.63 16.23 -49.68
N ASP A 1089 -16.39 16.92 -48.56
CA ASP A 1089 -16.59 18.38 -48.49
C ASP A 1089 -15.63 19.18 -49.39
N ILE A 1090 -14.37 18.73 -49.55
CA ILE A 1090 -13.43 19.36 -50.48
C ILE A 1090 -13.94 19.22 -51.91
N LYS A 1091 -14.44 18.03 -52.26
CA LYS A 1091 -15.01 17.78 -53.59
C LYS A 1091 -16.23 18.67 -53.85
N MET A 1092 -17.16 18.73 -52.90
CA MET A 1092 -18.35 19.56 -52.98
C MET A 1092 -18.01 21.05 -53.15
N VAL A 1093 -17.08 21.59 -52.36
CA VAL A 1093 -16.68 23.00 -52.47
C VAL A 1093 -16.00 23.29 -53.81
N LYS A 1094 -15.16 22.37 -54.34
CA LYS A 1094 -14.56 22.52 -55.67
C LYS A 1094 -15.61 22.55 -56.78
N GLU A 1095 -16.61 21.68 -56.71
CA GLU A 1095 -17.74 21.68 -57.66
C GLU A 1095 -18.51 23.01 -57.59
N ASN A 1096 -18.79 23.52 -56.39
CA ASN A 1096 -19.43 24.84 -56.22
C ASN A 1096 -18.58 25.98 -56.80
N ILE A 1097 -17.26 25.94 -56.63
CA ILE A 1097 -16.33 26.92 -57.23
C ILE A 1097 -16.42 26.88 -58.77
N GLU A 1098 -16.43 25.69 -59.37
CA GLU A 1098 -16.55 25.55 -60.83
C GLU A 1098 -17.90 26.05 -61.34
N ILE A 1099 -18.99 25.75 -60.63
CA ILE A 1099 -20.33 26.24 -60.98
C ILE A 1099 -20.38 27.77 -60.95
N VAL A 1100 -19.85 28.39 -59.90
CA VAL A 1100 -19.83 29.85 -59.78
C VAL A 1100 -18.90 30.49 -60.82
N LYS A 1101 -17.75 29.89 -61.11
CA LYS A 1101 -16.83 30.34 -62.17
C LYS A 1101 -17.44 30.29 -63.57
N LYS A 1102 -18.36 29.36 -63.83
CA LYS A 1102 -19.11 29.29 -65.10
C LYS A 1102 -20.21 30.36 -65.22
N LYS A 1103 -20.68 30.90 -64.08
CA LYS A 1103 -21.73 31.94 -64.03
C LYS A 1103 -21.16 33.36 -64.01
N LEU A 1104 -19.94 33.53 -63.49
CA LEU A 1104 -19.08 34.71 -63.68
C LEU A 1104 -18.63 34.80 -65.14
#